data_AF-A0A8C5BAR7-F1
#
_entry.id   AF-A0A8C5BAR7-F1
#
_cell.length_a   1.000
_cell.length_b   1.000
_cell.length_c   1.000
_cell.angle_alpha   90.00
_cell.angle_beta   90.00
_cell.angle_gamma   90.00
#
_symmetry.space_group_name_H-M   'P 1'
#
loop_
_entity.id
_entity.type
_entity.pdbx_description
1 polymer ?
#
loop_
_entity_poly.entity_id
_entity_poly.type
_entity_poly.pdbx_seq_one_letter_code
_entity_poly.pdbx_strand_id
1 'polypeptide(L)'
;MATVREVLTEMAKALPVEPPSSAASRKEKSVVRDKGKGKKTKEAQQTPRPPTEEKPQQLFQEEELTLPSTPTEWARYACPHVVRETFRTSGAHHCISKPSFPKQAQSLFYLDLLVRELTSLSLPHLSLPVLHLAETIAHDLVGRKGLSDLYRLRIVRTCCQLGMEAHSPYQDELLDLSSLREQELIDCRKAIFIARQRRSQNMLPKQSSSAEPRPEVRLHQRRAELSSEGIWLDKAEVCLSIGLYPSARWLLVEGHLLAKEVGQQEAEARALLGLAGLACAEGDHGQALELLDRAQDLGGDEEFWYKLTLTRVQATASLGDQEAGAKVDLVIQQGCAVLRSVLGQRPNRAPRLRLWIASLETRRAAECIRLLSHRGPGETISAGEALRLTQACHALRDAARESTQLGQEEQAAQAHLEHATGLRVLARHAGSDDEEKRHLLDSVCRMQEAVSLQEHALLRAWSWAPSQESPGVTLVSMRRLQRLRLSLAELCLATLEQLHAEEEVQAHARRAKTSAQRALEDFTCHTPEPGCLDQEWASSGPALAQVALGQLAAVHTQCAGTRAGGDGADGALCSALTGKCLRLLAARKHPLHPSDRWDPTGQRKHTGSVQVFSQASEALARAIGLCLQHGLHSSILAEASPQHVGVSRPTGPSHDWSIPSALPELPQQRCHG
;
A
#
# COMPACT_ATOMS: atom_id res chain seq x y z
N MET A 1 21.49 1.26 34.42
CA MET A 1 20.38 1.05 33.47
C MET A 1 19.25 0.44 34.27
N ALA A 2 18.43 1.27 34.91
CA ALA A 2 17.27 0.79 35.65
C ALA A 2 16.27 0.21 34.65
N THR A 3 15.66 -0.92 34.97
CA THR A 3 14.68 -1.54 34.08
C THR A 3 13.43 -0.66 33.98
N VAL A 4 12.72 -0.67 32.86
CA VAL A 4 11.48 0.12 32.64
C VAL A 4 10.47 -0.07 33.78
N ARG A 5 10.50 -1.25 34.42
CA ARG A 5 9.71 -1.61 35.60
C ARG A 5 10.06 -0.78 36.84
N GLU A 6 11.33 -0.47 37.06
CA GLU A 6 11.81 0.36 38.18
C GLU A 6 11.39 1.83 38.01
N VAL A 7 11.39 2.33 36.76
CA VAL A 7 10.92 3.69 36.44
C VAL A 7 9.41 3.83 36.65
N LEU A 8 8.62 2.83 36.25
CA LEU A 8 7.17 2.81 36.49
C LEU A 8 6.82 2.72 37.98
N THR A 9 7.58 1.95 38.78
CA THR A 9 7.38 1.90 40.23
C THR A 9 7.74 3.20 40.95
N GLU A 10 8.69 3.97 40.43
CA GLU A 10 9.02 5.30 40.99
C GLU A 10 7.97 6.35 40.61
N MET A 11 7.38 6.27 39.41
CA MET A 11 6.26 7.13 39.00
C MET A 11 5.00 6.89 39.82
N ALA A 12 4.71 5.63 40.20
CA ALA A 12 3.57 5.30 41.06
C ALA A 12 3.71 5.84 42.50
N LYS A 13 4.94 6.04 42.99
CA LYS A 13 5.21 6.63 44.32
C LYS A 13 5.08 8.16 44.37
N ALA A 14 5.05 8.82 43.21
CA ALA A 14 5.11 10.28 43.09
C ALA A 14 3.74 10.99 43.01
N LEU A 15 2.62 10.28 43.18
CA LEU A 15 1.28 10.88 43.21
C LEU A 15 1.10 11.76 44.48
N PRO A 16 0.60 13.01 44.37
CA PRO A 16 0.32 13.84 45.54
C PRO A 16 -1.00 13.40 46.20
N VAL A 17 -0.97 13.25 47.53
CA VAL A 17 -2.17 13.14 48.37
C VAL A 17 -2.87 14.51 48.39
N GLU A 18 -4.07 14.62 47.82
CA GLU A 18 -4.92 15.81 47.98
C GLU A 18 -5.52 15.91 49.41
N PRO A 19 -5.52 17.08 50.05
CA PRO A 19 -6.55 17.51 51.02
C PRO A 19 -7.61 18.37 50.27
N PRO A 20 -8.78 18.81 50.83
CA PRO A 20 -9.10 19.06 52.24
C PRO A 20 -10.60 18.84 52.65
N SER A 21 -10.99 19.15 53.90
CA SER A 21 -11.95 20.25 54.20
C SER A 21 -12.34 20.33 55.69
N SER A 22 -12.67 21.56 56.07
CA SER A 22 -12.70 22.19 57.39
C SER A 22 -14.07 22.16 58.08
N ALA A 23 -14.11 22.27 59.43
CA ALA A 23 -14.63 23.47 60.13
C ALA A 23 -14.81 23.30 61.66
N ALA A 24 -14.24 24.28 62.38
CA ALA A 24 -14.76 24.98 63.56
C ALA A 24 -15.20 24.21 64.83
N SER A 25 -14.46 24.39 65.93
CA SER A 25 -14.78 25.41 66.96
C SER A 25 -14.33 25.02 68.39
N ARG A 26 -13.85 26.04 69.11
CA ARG A 26 -13.73 26.21 70.57
C ARG A 26 -12.84 25.24 71.37
N LYS A 27 -11.80 25.81 71.98
CA LYS A 27 -11.41 25.44 73.34
C LYS A 27 -10.78 26.62 74.07
N GLU A 28 -11.52 27.13 75.05
CA GLU A 28 -10.95 27.73 76.25
C GLU A 28 -11.53 27.02 77.47
N LYS A 29 -10.62 26.70 78.41
CA LYS A 29 -10.75 26.39 79.84
C LYS A 29 -10.82 24.95 80.39
N SER A 30 -9.82 24.75 81.26
CA SER A 30 -9.76 24.05 82.56
C SER A 30 -9.77 22.52 82.67
N VAL A 31 -8.56 22.00 82.96
CA VAL A 31 -8.14 21.06 84.03
C VAL A 31 -9.25 20.43 84.91
N VAL A 32 -9.26 19.09 85.04
CA VAL A 32 -9.01 18.27 86.25
C VAL A 32 -9.18 16.76 85.92
N ARG A 33 -8.31 15.92 86.52
CA ARG A 33 -8.22 14.44 86.55
C ARG A 33 -9.53 13.73 86.94
N ASP A 34 -9.76 12.49 86.47
CA ASP A 34 -9.60 11.26 87.28
C ASP A 34 -9.72 9.94 86.48
N LYS A 35 -9.16 8.87 87.07
CA LYS A 35 -8.95 7.51 86.55
C LYS A 35 -10.19 6.59 86.65
N GLY A 36 -10.32 5.71 85.65
CA GLY A 36 -10.42 4.25 85.90
C GLY A 36 -11.72 3.50 85.55
N LYS A 37 -11.52 2.21 85.18
CA LYS A 37 -12.49 1.12 84.83
C LYS A 37 -13.06 1.17 83.39
N GLY A 38 -13.24 0.07 82.66
CA GLY A 38 -13.18 -1.36 82.98
C GLY A 38 -14.36 -2.11 82.34
N LYS A 39 -14.07 -3.29 81.73
CA LYS A 39 -14.96 -4.45 81.40
C LYS A 39 -16.16 -4.19 80.46
N LYS A 40 -16.22 -4.82 79.27
CA LYS A 40 -16.53 -6.24 78.91
C LYS A 40 -18.03 -6.56 78.81
N THR A 41 -18.32 -7.52 77.92
CA THR A 41 -19.53 -8.38 77.76
C THR A 41 -20.76 -7.71 77.12
N LYS A 42 -21.53 -8.30 76.19
CA LYS A 42 -21.80 -9.69 75.72
C LYS A 42 -22.43 -9.58 74.30
N GLU A 43 -22.08 -10.45 73.32
CA GLU A 43 -22.89 -11.60 72.81
C GLU A 43 -24.41 -11.34 72.67
N ALA A 44 -25.17 -11.80 71.68
CA ALA A 44 -24.98 -12.46 70.38
C ALA A 44 -26.40 -12.78 69.86
N GLN A 45 -26.60 -12.80 68.52
CA GLN A 45 -27.57 -13.57 67.69
C GLN A 45 -27.90 -12.72 66.43
N GLN A 46 -27.25 -12.91 65.26
CA GLN A 46 -27.44 -13.94 64.20
C GLN A 46 -28.90 -13.94 63.70
N THR A 47 -29.28 -13.69 62.43
CA THR A 47 -28.75 -13.93 61.04
C THR A 47 -29.75 -13.32 60.01
N PRO A 48 -29.60 -13.34 58.65
CA PRO A 48 -28.44 -13.36 57.72
C PRO A 48 -28.50 -12.27 56.58
N ARG A 49 -27.45 -12.27 55.72
CA ARG A 49 -27.00 -11.30 54.66
C ARG A 49 -27.92 -11.03 53.44
N PRO A 50 -27.60 -10.01 52.60
CA PRO A 50 -26.81 -10.26 51.36
C PRO A 50 -25.60 -9.29 51.21
N PRO A 51 -24.88 -9.23 50.07
CA PRO A 51 -23.57 -9.83 49.85
C PRO A 51 -22.40 -8.83 49.89
N THR A 52 -21.20 -9.40 50.01
CA THR A 52 -19.91 -8.73 50.04
C THR A 52 -19.61 -8.07 48.68
N GLU A 53 -19.54 -6.74 48.64
CA GLU A 53 -18.88 -6.01 47.56
C GLU A 53 -17.36 -6.16 47.74
N GLU A 54 -16.76 -7.07 46.98
CA GLU A 54 -15.33 -7.04 46.74
C GLU A 54 -15.01 -5.83 45.83
N LYS A 55 -14.09 -5.01 46.31
CA LYS A 55 -13.59 -3.78 45.65
C LYS A 55 -13.21 -4.03 44.18
N PRO A 56 -13.90 -3.40 43.21
CA PRO A 56 -13.50 -3.42 41.80
C PRO A 56 -12.36 -2.43 41.48
N GLN A 57 -11.68 -1.83 42.46
CA GLN A 57 -10.79 -0.69 42.21
C GLN A 57 -9.29 -1.04 42.12
N GLN A 58 -8.87 -2.25 42.50
CA GLN A 58 -7.45 -2.62 42.53
C GLN A 58 -7.00 -3.45 41.31
N LEU A 59 -7.91 -4.14 40.62
CA LEU A 59 -7.57 -4.89 39.40
C LEU A 59 -7.53 -4.01 38.14
N PHE A 60 -8.24 -2.87 38.13
CA PHE A 60 -8.28 -1.95 36.99
C PHE A 60 -7.03 -1.06 36.84
N GLN A 61 -6.14 -1.00 37.83
CA GLN A 61 -4.98 -0.08 37.82
C GLN A 61 -3.70 -0.68 37.23
N GLU A 62 -3.57 -2.02 37.18
CA GLU A 62 -2.34 -2.67 36.68
C GLU A 62 -2.35 -2.92 35.17
N GLU A 63 -3.53 -3.17 34.56
CA GLU A 63 -3.66 -3.39 33.11
C GLU A 63 -3.53 -2.09 32.27
N GLU A 64 -3.84 -0.92 32.82
CA GLU A 64 -3.70 0.37 32.12
C GLU A 64 -2.25 0.91 32.06
N LEU A 65 -1.34 0.39 32.90
CA LEU A 65 0.06 0.83 32.96
C LEU A 65 1.02 -0.07 32.16
N THR A 66 0.53 -1.17 31.58
CA THR A 66 1.36 -2.05 30.74
C THR A 66 1.59 -1.41 29.37
N LEU A 67 2.86 -1.15 29.04
CA LEU A 67 3.23 -0.62 27.73
C LEU A 67 2.93 -1.64 26.63
N PRO A 68 2.33 -1.20 25.50
CA PRO A 68 2.09 -2.07 24.36
C PRO A 68 3.39 -2.68 23.83
N SER A 69 3.36 -3.98 23.59
CA SER A 69 4.48 -4.77 23.08
C SER A 69 4.26 -5.23 21.64
N THR A 70 3.01 -5.43 21.23
CA THR A 70 2.62 -5.87 19.89
C THR A 70 2.05 -4.72 19.04
N PRO A 71 2.16 -4.77 17.70
CA PRO A 71 1.55 -3.75 16.83
C PRO A 71 0.03 -3.68 16.99
N THR A 72 -0.63 -4.79 17.31
CA THR A 72 -2.06 -4.84 17.63
C THR A 72 -2.43 -4.11 18.92
N GLU A 73 -1.61 -4.22 19.96
CA GLU A 73 -1.78 -3.44 21.19
C GLU A 73 -1.53 -1.96 20.92
N TRP A 74 -0.50 -1.63 20.14
CA TRP A 74 -0.22 -0.25 19.73
C TRP A 74 -1.35 0.37 18.88
N ALA A 75 -2.06 -0.42 18.08
CA ALA A 75 -3.22 0.05 17.34
C ALA A 75 -4.40 0.40 18.27
N ARG A 76 -4.59 -0.37 19.36
CA ARG A 76 -5.64 -0.15 20.37
C ARG A 76 -5.27 0.89 21.42
N TYR A 77 -3.99 1.21 21.53
CA TYR A 77 -3.47 2.05 22.60
C TYR A 77 -4.02 3.48 22.52
N ALA A 78 -4.55 3.95 23.64
CA ALA A 78 -4.77 5.35 23.93
C ALA A 78 -4.05 5.68 25.24
N CYS A 79 -3.27 6.76 25.25
CA CYS A 79 -2.51 7.13 26.45
C CYS A 79 -3.47 7.49 27.61
N PRO A 80 -3.42 6.76 28.75
CA PRO A 80 -4.33 6.98 29.88
C PRO A 80 -4.22 8.38 30.46
N HIS A 81 -5.33 8.92 30.98
CA HIS A 81 -5.38 10.28 31.50
C HIS A 81 -4.39 10.51 32.66
N VAL A 82 -4.27 9.53 33.56
CA VAL A 82 -3.34 9.58 34.69
C VAL A 82 -1.90 9.76 34.22
N VAL A 83 -1.50 9.06 33.15
CA VAL A 83 -0.15 9.19 32.57
C VAL A 83 0.03 10.58 31.95
N ARG A 84 -0.98 11.09 31.23
CA ARG A 84 -0.92 12.45 30.65
C ARG A 84 -0.80 13.54 31.71
N GLU A 85 -1.47 13.40 32.85
CA GLU A 85 -1.34 14.34 33.97
C GLU A 85 0.09 14.36 34.53
N THR A 86 0.73 13.19 34.64
CA THR A 86 2.14 13.13 35.06
C THR A 86 3.07 13.81 34.06
N PHE A 87 2.82 13.73 32.74
CA PHE A 87 3.62 14.41 31.73
C PHE A 87 3.55 15.94 31.82
N ARG A 88 2.40 16.48 32.26
CA ARG A 88 2.20 17.93 32.44
C ARG A 88 2.85 18.46 33.72
N THR A 89 2.84 17.66 34.78
CA THR A 89 3.21 18.08 36.15
C THR A 89 4.62 17.67 36.56
N SER A 90 5.17 16.60 35.98
CA SER A 90 6.49 16.09 36.35
C SER A 90 7.62 16.98 35.83
N GLY A 91 8.52 17.36 36.73
CA GLY A 91 9.80 18.01 36.41
C GLY A 91 10.94 17.02 36.17
N ALA A 92 10.69 15.71 36.23
CA ALA A 92 11.75 14.72 36.13
C ALA A 92 12.30 14.61 34.69
N HIS A 93 13.63 14.58 34.57
CA HIS A 93 14.35 14.41 33.30
C HIS A 93 14.18 13.03 32.65
N HIS A 94 13.57 12.07 33.36
CA HIS A 94 13.30 10.72 32.88
C HIS A 94 11.85 10.54 32.40
N CYS A 95 11.02 11.59 32.45
CA CYS A 95 9.64 11.58 31.99
C CYS A 95 9.49 12.43 30.71
N ILE A 96 8.45 12.15 29.92
CA ILE A 96 8.05 13.02 28.81
C ILE A 96 7.48 14.30 29.42
N SER A 97 8.32 15.32 29.55
CA SER A 97 7.98 16.58 30.20
C SER A 97 8.65 17.74 29.47
N LYS A 98 8.20 18.98 29.75
CA LYS A 98 8.78 20.20 29.18
C LYS A 98 10.31 20.31 29.36
N PRO A 99 10.92 19.96 30.52
CA PRO A 99 12.38 20.01 30.65
C PRO A 99 13.10 18.91 29.86
N SER A 100 12.48 17.74 29.63
CA SER A 100 13.07 16.65 28.84
C SER A 100 13.02 16.91 27.33
N PHE A 101 11.97 17.60 26.86
CA PHE A 101 11.81 18.01 25.45
C PHE A 101 11.84 19.55 25.32
N PRO A 102 13.00 20.21 25.49
CA PRO A 102 13.08 21.67 25.47
C PRO A 102 12.76 22.28 24.10
N LYS A 103 12.97 21.52 23.01
CA LYS A 103 12.67 21.94 21.63
C LYS A 103 11.59 21.03 21.03
N GLN A 104 10.34 21.21 21.47
CA GLN A 104 9.23 20.31 21.08
C GLN A 104 9.01 20.30 19.56
N ALA A 105 9.00 21.46 18.91
CA ALA A 105 8.78 21.55 17.46
C ALA A 105 9.87 20.85 16.63
N GLN A 106 11.13 20.93 17.05
CA GLN A 106 12.23 20.19 16.40
C GLN A 106 12.12 18.69 16.64
N SER A 107 11.69 18.29 17.83
CA SER A 107 11.48 16.87 18.16
C SER A 107 10.40 16.27 17.28
N LEU A 108 9.26 16.96 17.14
CA LEU A 108 8.17 16.56 16.25
C LEU A 108 8.61 16.48 14.78
N PHE A 109 9.45 17.41 14.31
CA PHE A 109 10.00 17.34 12.95
C PHE A 109 10.81 16.05 12.71
N TYR A 110 11.66 15.64 13.65
CA TYR A 110 12.43 14.42 13.51
C TYR A 110 11.58 13.16 13.67
N LEU A 111 10.55 13.18 14.50
CA LEU A 111 9.57 12.09 14.58
C LEU A 111 8.80 11.94 13.26
N ASP A 112 8.38 13.05 12.65
CA ASP A 112 7.73 13.05 11.34
C ASP A 112 8.66 12.52 10.24
N LEU A 113 9.94 12.91 10.27
CA LEU A 113 10.94 12.38 9.35
C LEU A 113 11.11 10.86 9.54
N LEU A 114 11.21 10.38 10.78
CA LEU A 114 11.32 8.96 11.09
C LEU A 114 10.10 8.18 10.57
N VAL A 115 8.88 8.69 10.79
CA VAL A 115 7.65 8.06 10.26
C VAL A 115 7.69 7.97 8.74
N ARG A 116 8.16 9.01 8.05
CA ARG A 116 8.28 9.01 6.57
C ARG A 116 9.28 7.97 6.09
N GLU A 117 10.44 7.86 6.73
CA GLU A 117 11.46 6.88 6.34
C GLU A 117 11.05 5.43 6.69
N LEU A 118 10.36 5.21 7.82
CA LEU A 118 9.79 3.89 8.13
C LEU A 118 8.72 3.48 7.10
N THR A 119 7.91 4.44 6.64
CA THR A 119 6.91 4.19 5.61
C THR A 119 7.57 3.93 4.25
N SER A 120 8.66 4.64 3.90
CA SER A 120 9.40 4.41 2.66
C SER A 120 10.02 3.01 2.62
N LEU A 121 10.50 2.51 3.77
CA LEU A 121 11.06 1.17 3.92
C LEU A 121 10.02 0.06 4.08
N SER A 122 8.72 0.33 3.86
CA SER A 122 7.63 -0.64 4.01
C SER A 122 7.43 -1.19 5.43
N LEU A 123 7.76 -0.38 6.45
CA LEU A 123 7.61 -0.71 7.88
C LEU A 123 6.54 0.15 8.59
N PRO A 124 5.28 0.20 8.09
CA PRO A 124 4.25 1.06 8.69
C PRO A 124 3.88 0.63 10.12
N HIS A 125 4.03 -0.64 10.46
CA HIS A 125 3.72 -1.17 11.81
C HIS A 125 4.61 -0.56 12.91
N LEU A 126 5.86 -0.20 12.59
CA LEU A 126 6.78 0.46 13.53
C LEU A 126 6.52 1.97 13.67
N SER A 127 5.64 2.54 12.83
CA SER A 127 5.31 3.96 12.92
C SER A 127 4.32 4.28 14.05
N LEU A 128 3.52 3.29 14.50
CA LEU A 128 2.49 3.50 15.52
C LEU A 128 3.05 4.02 16.86
N PRO A 129 4.10 3.43 17.47
CA PRO A 129 4.68 3.95 18.70
C PRO A 129 5.22 5.37 18.55
N VAL A 130 5.85 5.66 17.41
CA VAL A 130 6.42 6.98 17.08
C VAL A 130 5.30 8.03 16.96
N LEU A 131 4.18 7.66 16.32
CA LEU A 131 3.01 8.53 16.16
C LEU A 131 2.30 8.78 17.50
N HIS A 132 2.19 7.77 18.38
CA HIS A 132 1.65 7.96 19.73
C HIS A 132 2.53 8.86 20.59
N LEU A 133 3.86 8.74 20.50
CA LEU A 133 4.77 9.67 21.14
C LEU A 133 4.58 11.11 20.58
N ALA A 134 4.47 11.26 19.26
CA ALA A 134 4.24 12.56 18.65
C ALA A 134 2.88 13.17 19.07
N GLU A 135 1.83 12.35 19.19
CA GLU A 135 0.51 12.76 19.70
C GLU A 135 0.59 13.27 21.13
N THR A 136 1.27 12.55 22.02
CA THR A 136 1.42 12.98 23.43
C THR A 136 2.20 14.29 23.54
N ILE A 137 3.28 14.46 22.77
CA ILE A 137 4.03 15.73 22.72
C ILE A 137 3.14 16.86 22.17
N ALA A 138 2.38 16.60 21.10
CA ALA A 138 1.48 17.57 20.48
C ALA A 138 0.36 18.04 21.43
N HIS A 139 -0.26 17.07 22.12
CA HIS A 139 -1.38 17.30 23.01
C HIS A 139 -0.95 17.92 24.34
N ASP A 140 0.02 17.30 25.03
CA ASP A 140 0.34 17.58 26.42
C ASP A 140 1.46 18.61 26.61
N LEU A 141 2.44 18.66 25.69
CA LEU A 141 3.57 19.59 25.81
C LEU A 141 3.38 20.86 24.97
N VAL A 142 2.93 20.72 23.73
CA VAL A 142 2.70 21.84 22.80
C VAL A 142 1.33 22.49 23.02
N GLY A 143 0.33 21.72 23.46
CA GLY A 143 -1.01 22.22 23.77
C GLY A 143 -1.83 22.63 22.55
N ARG A 144 -1.52 22.10 21.36
CA ARG A 144 -2.23 22.42 20.11
C ARG A 144 -3.11 21.26 19.68
N LYS A 145 -4.43 21.47 19.77
CA LYS A 145 -5.42 20.44 19.41
C LYS A 145 -5.36 20.06 17.93
N GLY A 146 -5.28 21.01 16.99
CA GLY A 146 -5.20 20.68 15.56
C GLY A 146 -4.00 19.81 15.19
N LEU A 147 -2.86 19.98 15.87
CA LEU A 147 -1.67 19.14 15.71
C LEU A 147 -1.89 17.74 16.32
N SER A 148 -2.52 17.66 17.49
CA SER A 148 -2.90 16.39 18.11
C SER A 148 -3.82 15.59 17.20
N ASP A 149 -4.84 16.23 16.63
CA ASP A 149 -5.80 15.62 15.72
C ASP A 149 -5.11 15.10 14.45
N LEU A 150 -4.12 15.82 13.92
CA LEU A 150 -3.32 15.38 12.79
C LEU A 150 -2.62 14.04 13.08
N TYR A 151 -2.01 13.91 14.26
CA TYR A 151 -1.36 12.65 14.65
C TYR A 151 -2.36 11.52 14.84
N ARG A 152 -3.54 11.79 15.41
CA ARG A 152 -4.63 10.82 15.52
C ARG A 152 -5.11 10.35 14.16
N LEU A 153 -5.29 11.26 13.19
CA LEU A 153 -5.61 10.91 11.80
C LEU A 153 -4.51 10.06 11.16
N ARG A 154 -3.23 10.37 11.41
CA ARG A 154 -2.10 9.55 10.92
C ARG A 154 -2.10 8.15 11.53
N ILE A 155 -2.46 8.00 12.81
CA ILE A 155 -2.62 6.69 13.46
C ILE A 155 -3.74 5.89 12.80
N VAL A 156 -4.91 6.52 12.58
CA VAL A 156 -6.04 5.85 11.89
C VAL A 156 -5.61 5.41 10.49
N ARG A 157 -4.97 6.28 9.70
CA ARG A 157 -4.44 5.92 8.38
C ARG A 157 -3.51 4.70 8.44
N THR A 158 -2.57 4.68 9.39
CA THR A 158 -1.66 3.54 9.56
C THR A 158 -2.45 2.28 9.95
N CYS A 159 -3.47 2.38 10.79
CA CYS A 159 -4.34 1.26 11.13
C CYS A 159 -5.13 0.73 9.92
N CYS A 160 -5.65 1.62 9.05
CA CYS A 160 -6.26 1.25 7.76
C CYS A 160 -5.28 0.49 6.86
N GLN A 161 -4.04 0.97 6.75
CA GLN A 161 -3.01 0.31 5.96
C GLN A 161 -2.69 -1.10 6.45
N LEU A 162 -2.79 -1.34 7.76
CA LEU A 162 -2.56 -2.62 8.42
C LEU A 162 -3.80 -3.54 8.45
N GLY A 163 -4.97 -3.06 8.00
CA GLY A 163 -6.24 -3.79 8.09
C GLY A 163 -6.84 -3.86 9.50
N MET A 164 -6.45 -2.93 10.38
CA MET A 164 -6.85 -2.86 11.78
C MET A 164 -7.75 -1.66 12.09
N GLU A 165 -8.62 -1.28 11.15
CA GLU A 165 -9.47 -0.09 11.27
C GLU A 165 -10.34 -0.10 12.53
N ALA A 166 -10.97 -1.24 12.81
CA ALA A 166 -11.82 -1.43 13.98
C ALA A 166 -11.08 -1.39 15.33
N HIS A 167 -9.74 -1.45 15.31
CA HIS A 167 -8.94 -1.44 16.53
C HIS A 167 -8.50 -0.04 16.95
N SER A 168 -8.56 0.95 16.05
CA SER A 168 -8.14 2.31 16.37
C SER A 168 -9.18 2.98 17.28
N PRO A 169 -8.78 3.50 18.46
CA PRO A 169 -9.70 4.21 19.36
C PRO A 169 -10.21 5.53 18.76
N TYR A 170 -9.54 6.04 17.72
CA TYR A 170 -9.86 7.30 17.05
C TYR A 170 -10.76 7.13 15.83
N GLN A 171 -11.16 5.90 15.50
CA GLN A 171 -11.97 5.61 14.31
C GLN A 171 -13.35 6.28 14.39
N ASP A 172 -13.98 6.25 15.55
CA ASP A 172 -15.32 6.83 15.75
C ASP A 172 -15.29 8.37 15.73
N GLU A 173 -14.13 8.98 16.04
CA GLU A 173 -13.91 10.43 16.03
C GLU A 173 -13.44 10.97 14.66
N LEU A 174 -13.39 10.14 13.61
CA LEU A 174 -12.78 10.51 12.32
C LEU A 174 -13.30 11.82 11.71
N LEU A 175 -14.62 12.02 11.76
CA LEU A 175 -15.24 13.24 11.22
C LEU A 175 -14.84 14.47 12.04
N ASP A 176 -14.83 14.35 13.37
CA ASP A 176 -14.45 15.43 14.28
C ASP A 176 -12.96 15.78 14.14
N LEU A 177 -12.09 14.78 14.02
CA LEU A 177 -10.65 14.97 13.83
C LEU A 177 -10.32 15.65 12.48
N SER A 178 -11.11 15.34 11.45
CA SER A 178 -10.98 15.92 10.11
C SER A 178 -11.53 17.34 10.00
N SER A 179 -12.31 17.80 10.98
CA SER A 179 -12.91 19.14 10.99
C SER A 179 -11.89 20.24 11.30
N LEU A 180 -12.18 21.45 10.79
CA LEU A 180 -11.46 22.66 11.15
C LEU A 180 -11.90 23.13 12.53
N ARG A 181 -10.94 23.32 13.44
CA ARG A 181 -11.25 23.83 14.78
C ARG A 181 -11.66 25.30 14.68
N GLU A 182 -12.83 25.64 15.20
CA GLU A 182 -13.35 27.02 15.17
C GLU A 182 -12.39 28.03 15.79
N GLN A 183 -11.72 27.66 16.88
CA GLN A 183 -10.75 28.53 17.55
C GLN A 183 -9.55 28.87 16.65
N GLU A 184 -8.97 27.87 15.97
CA GLU A 184 -7.86 28.08 15.04
C GLU A 184 -8.30 28.92 13.84
N LEU A 185 -9.52 28.68 13.34
CA LEU A 185 -10.11 29.45 12.26
C LEU A 185 -10.32 30.92 12.65
N ILE A 186 -10.86 31.19 13.84
CA ILE A 186 -11.07 32.56 14.35
C ILE A 186 -9.74 33.28 14.48
N ASP A 187 -8.71 32.62 15.02
CA ASP A 187 -7.40 33.24 15.22
C ASP A 187 -6.68 33.48 13.89
N CYS A 188 -6.83 32.57 12.92
CA CYS A 188 -6.37 32.79 11.54
C CYS A 188 -7.11 33.95 10.84
N ARG A 189 -8.44 34.05 10.98
CA ARG A 189 -9.23 35.17 10.41
C ARG A 189 -8.83 36.51 11.01
N LYS A 190 -8.55 36.57 12.33
CA LYS A 190 -8.00 37.75 12.98
C LYS A 190 -6.62 38.10 12.42
N ALA A 191 -5.75 37.10 12.23
CA ALA A 191 -4.43 37.30 11.64
C ALA A 191 -4.49 37.85 10.21
N ILE A 192 -5.41 37.34 9.38
CA ILE A 192 -5.67 37.88 8.03
C ILE A 192 -6.14 39.32 8.10
N PHE A 193 -7.10 39.63 8.97
CA PHE A 193 -7.61 40.99 9.12
C PHE A 193 -6.48 41.98 9.46
N ILE A 194 -5.63 41.61 10.43
CA ILE A 194 -4.45 42.40 10.81
C ILE A 194 -3.46 42.52 9.63
N ALA A 195 -3.20 41.43 8.91
CA ALA A 195 -2.29 41.43 7.76
C ALA A 195 -2.79 42.34 6.62
N ARG A 196 -4.09 42.29 6.31
CA ARG A 196 -4.74 43.18 5.33
C ARG A 196 -4.66 44.64 5.77
N GLN A 197 -4.94 44.93 7.04
CA GLN A 197 -4.85 46.28 7.59
C GLN A 197 -3.42 46.84 7.50
N ARG A 198 -2.41 46.02 7.81
CA ARG A 198 -0.99 46.40 7.65
C ARG A 198 -0.61 46.66 6.19
N ARG A 199 -1.09 45.84 5.26
CA ARG A 199 -0.88 46.07 3.81
C ARG A 199 -1.52 47.38 3.36
N SER A 200 -2.72 47.71 3.82
CA SER A 200 -3.38 48.98 3.50
C SER A 200 -2.68 50.20 4.11
N GLN A 201 -2.08 50.07 5.30
CA GLN A 201 -1.36 51.16 5.97
C GLN A 201 0.04 51.41 5.37
N ASN A 202 0.68 50.37 4.81
CA ASN A 202 1.99 50.47 4.15
C ASN A 202 1.93 51.02 2.71
N MET A 203 0.74 51.43 2.21
CA MET A 203 0.57 52.08 0.91
C MET A 203 0.83 53.60 0.91
N LEU A 204 1.36 54.18 2.00
CA LEU A 204 1.95 55.54 1.97
C LEU A 204 3.43 55.49 1.56
N PRO A 205 3.90 56.39 0.68
CA PRO A 205 5.20 56.26 0.03
C PRO A 205 6.32 56.55 1.02
N LYS A 206 7.12 55.54 1.38
CA LYS A 206 8.42 55.75 2.04
C LYS A 206 9.51 55.84 0.98
N GLN A 207 10.05 57.06 0.88
CA GLN A 207 11.30 57.35 0.20
C GLN A 207 12.45 56.51 0.79
N SER A 208 13.33 56.12 -0.12
CA SER A 208 14.64 55.48 0.04
C SER A 208 15.30 55.57 1.42
N SER A 209 15.62 54.41 2.00
CA SER A 209 16.92 54.18 2.60
C SER A 209 17.30 52.71 2.49
N SER A 210 18.47 52.50 1.91
CA SER A 210 19.12 51.22 1.65
C SER A 210 19.46 50.49 2.94
N ALA A 211 18.97 49.26 3.07
CA ALA A 211 19.65 48.20 3.78
C ALA A 211 19.01 46.87 3.34
N GLU A 212 19.56 46.26 2.29
CA GLU A 212 19.25 44.88 1.96
C GLU A 212 19.65 43.98 3.14
N PRO A 213 18.74 43.21 3.75
CA PRO A 213 19.13 42.09 4.59
C PRO A 213 19.40 40.90 3.66
N ARG A 214 20.66 40.48 3.60
CA ARG A 214 21.15 39.30 2.88
C ARG A 214 20.23 38.07 3.08
N PRO A 215 19.93 37.26 2.04
CA PRO A 215 18.96 36.16 2.12
C PRO A 215 19.49 34.84 2.71
N GLU A 216 20.69 34.81 3.28
CA GLU A 216 21.43 33.54 3.43
C GLU A 216 21.28 32.82 4.79
N VAL A 217 20.48 33.36 5.74
CA VAL A 217 20.28 32.71 7.06
C VAL A 217 18.86 32.13 7.25
N ARG A 218 17.98 32.21 6.23
CA ARG A 218 16.56 31.82 6.39
C ARG A 218 16.22 30.37 6.06
N LEU A 219 17.15 29.59 5.50
CA LEU A 219 16.83 28.26 4.94
C LEU A 219 16.74 27.11 5.96
N HIS A 220 17.15 27.30 7.22
CA HIS A 220 17.18 26.20 8.20
C HIS A 220 16.34 26.44 9.46
N GLN A 221 15.77 27.63 9.64
CA GLN A 221 14.92 27.95 10.80
C GLN A 221 13.42 27.96 10.50
N ARG A 222 13.00 27.93 9.22
CA ARG A 222 11.60 28.18 8.84
C ARG A 222 10.71 26.95 8.67
N ARG A 223 11.25 25.73 8.78
CA ARG A 223 10.50 24.48 8.54
C ARG A 223 9.93 23.81 9.80
N ALA A 224 10.06 24.45 10.95
CA ALA A 224 9.61 23.93 12.25
C ALA A 224 8.72 24.92 13.02
N GLU A 225 8.08 25.87 12.33
CA GLU A 225 7.04 26.68 12.96
C GLU A 225 5.70 26.03 12.65
N LEU A 226 5.04 25.59 13.70
CA LEU A 226 3.68 25.06 13.75
C LEU A 226 2.69 26.08 13.13
N SER A 227 2.68 26.28 11.82
CA SER A 227 1.72 27.16 11.17
C SER A 227 0.39 26.44 11.06
N SER A 228 -0.71 27.14 11.35
CA SER A 228 -2.05 26.55 11.23
C SER A 228 -2.32 26.10 9.79
N GLU A 229 -1.82 26.84 8.78
CA GLU A 229 -1.93 26.45 7.37
C GLU A 229 -1.22 25.10 7.11
N GLY A 230 0.01 24.94 7.59
CA GLY A 230 0.77 23.70 7.38
C GLY A 230 0.09 22.49 8.03
N ILE A 231 -0.50 22.67 9.21
CA ILE A 231 -1.26 21.61 9.91
C ILE A 231 -2.51 21.23 9.09
N TRP A 232 -3.24 22.20 8.54
CA TRP A 232 -4.44 21.92 7.75
C TRP A 232 -4.11 21.21 6.43
N LEU A 233 -3.02 21.60 5.77
CA LEU A 233 -2.53 20.92 4.57
C LEU A 233 -2.08 19.48 4.86
N ASP A 234 -1.38 19.27 5.98
CA ASP A 234 -0.99 17.93 6.43
C ASP A 234 -2.22 17.07 6.78
N LYS A 235 -3.26 17.65 7.41
CA LYS A 235 -4.52 16.96 7.69
C LYS A 235 -5.21 16.57 6.39
N ALA A 236 -5.28 17.48 5.42
CA ALA A 236 -5.89 17.22 4.12
C ALA A 236 -5.19 16.09 3.37
N GLU A 237 -3.86 16.05 3.37
CA GLU A 237 -3.08 14.97 2.75
C GLU A 237 -3.41 13.60 3.36
N VAL A 238 -3.62 13.55 4.68
CA VAL A 238 -4.06 12.32 5.35
C VAL A 238 -5.50 11.97 4.99
N CYS A 239 -6.43 12.93 4.99
CA CYS A 239 -7.82 12.72 4.60
C CYS A 239 -7.94 12.19 3.16
N LEU A 240 -7.17 12.72 2.22
CA LEU A 240 -7.09 12.22 0.84
C LEU A 240 -6.66 10.75 0.79
N SER A 241 -5.65 10.38 1.60
CA SER A 241 -5.17 8.99 1.62
C SER A 241 -6.15 7.99 2.25
N ILE A 242 -7.06 8.46 3.11
CA ILE A 242 -8.12 7.63 3.72
C ILE A 242 -9.38 7.58 2.82
N GLY A 243 -9.54 8.53 1.90
CA GLY A 243 -10.73 8.67 1.04
C GLY A 243 -11.80 9.62 1.58
N LEU A 244 -11.48 10.46 2.57
CA LEU A 244 -12.39 11.48 3.11
C LEU A 244 -12.33 12.77 2.26
N TYR A 245 -12.84 12.69 1.03
CA TYR A 245 -12.80 13.77 0.05
C TYR A 245 -13.47 15.08 0.51
N PRO A 246 -14.66 15.08 1.15
CA PRO A 246 -15.31 16.32 1.58
C PRO A 246 -14.48 17.10 2.62
N SER A 247 -13.94 16.39 3.62
CA SER A 247 -13.09 17.01 4.66
C SER A 247 -11.78 17.52 4.06
N ALA A 248 -11.16 16.77 3.15
CA ALA A 248 -9.95 17.20 2.45
C ALA A 248 -10.21 18.48 1.63
N ARG A 249 -11.32 18.54 0.88
CA ARG A 249 -11.71 19.71 0.08
C ARG A 249 -11.81 20.96 0.95
N TRP A 250 -12.52 20.87 2.07
CA TRP A 250 -12.67 22.00 2.97
C TRP A 250 -11.31 22.48 3.50
N LEU A 251 -10.50 21.57 4.06
CA LEU A 251 -9.18 21.90 4.60
C LEU A 251 -8.26 22.57 3.57
N LEU A 252 -8.28 22.09 2.33
CA LEU A 252 -7.46 22.63 1.24
C LEU A 252 -7.91 24.00 0.75
N VAL A 253 -9.22 24.24 0.62
CA VAL A 253 -9.74 25.53 0.17
C VAL A 253 -9.46 26.62 1.22
N GLU A 254 -9.73 26.33 2.49
CA GLU A 254 -9.43 27.27 3.58
C GLU A 254 -7.91 27.47 3.73
N GLY A 255 -7.12 26.40 3.64
CA GLY A 255 -5.66 26.47 3.66
C GLY A 255 -5.09 27.32 2.50
N HIS A 256 -5.64 27.17 1.29
CA HIS A 256 -5.28 27.98 0.13
C HIS A 256 -5.60 29.46 0.34
N LEU A 257 -6.81 29.77 0.84
CA LEU A 257 -7.22 31.14 1.13
C LEU A 257 -6.29 31.77 2.16
N LEU A 258 -5.97 31.07 3.26
CA LEU A 258 -5.01 31.55 4.25
C LEU A 258 -3.63 31.81 3.65
N ALA A 259 -3.08 30.85 2.90
CA ALA A 259 -1.75 30.95 2.33
C ALA A 259 -1.64 32.15 1.36
N LYS A 260 -2.65 32.36 0.52
CA LYS A 260 -2.73 33.50 -0.40
C LYS A 260 -2.81 34.83 0.35
N GLU A 261 -3.64 34.90 1.39
CA GLU A 261 -3.81 36.12 2.19
C GLU A 261 -2.56 36.47 3.01
N VAL A 262 -1.88 35.48 3.59
CA VAL A 262 -0.63 35.66 4.32
C VAL A 262 0.54 35.93 3.35
N GLY A 263 0.43 35.51 2.09
CA GLY A 263 1.44 35.65 1.04
C GLY A 263 2.54 34.59 1.12
N GLN A 264 2.20 33.37 1.59
CA GLN A 264 3.12 32.23 1.63
C GLN A 264 3.00 31.40 0.35
N GLN A 265 3.91 31.64 -0.60
CA GLN A 265 3.91 30.98 -1.91
C GLN A 265 4.04 29.45 -1.81
N GLU A 266 4.93 28.93 -0.97
CA GLU A 266 5.13 27.46 -0.82
C GLU A 266 3.87 26.75 -0.28
N ALA A 267 3.18 27.37 0.70
CA ALA A 267 1.94 26.82 1.25
C ALA A 267 0.79 26.94 0.24
N GLU A 268 0.74 28.03 -0.54
CA GLU A 268 -0.24 28.24 -1.60
C GLU A 268 -0.09 27.19 -2.71
N ALA A 269 1.14 26.95 -3.18
CA ALA A 269 1.46 25.93 -4.17
C ALA A 269 1.09 24.53 -3.68
N ARG A 270 1.42 24.20 -2.43
CA ARG A 270 1.06 22.92 -1.81
C ARG A 270 -0.45 22.72 -1.68
N ALA A 271 -1.20 23.78 -1.36
CA ALA A 271 -2.66 23.73 -1.29
C ALA A 271 -3.27 23.47 -2.68
N LEU A 272 -2.78 24.16 -3.73
CA LEU A 272 -3.22 23.93 -5.11
C LEU A 272 -2.90 22.52 -5.59
N LEU A 273 -1.72 21.99 -5.27
CA LEU A 273 -1.36 20.61 -5.57
C LEU A 273 -2.31 19.61 -4.88
N GLY A 274 -2.68 19.85 -3.62
CA GLY A 274 -3.66 19.02 -2.92
C GLY A 274 -5.05 19.07 -3.56
N LEU A 275 -5.50 20.26 -4.00
CA LEU A 275 -6.77 20.42 -4.73
C LEU A 275 -6.75 19.71 -6.08
N ALA A 276 -5.62 19.74 -6.80
CA ALA A 276 -5.46 19.00 -8.04
C ALA A 276 -5.52 17.48 -7.80
N GLY A 277 -4.90 16.98 -6.73
CA GLY A 277 -4.98 15.58 -6.34
C GLY A 277 -6.41 15.14 -5.98
N LEU A 278 -7.17 16.02 -5.31
CA LEU A 278 -8.59 15.81 -5.04
C LEU A 278 -9.41 15.74 -6.33
N ALA A 279 -9.24 16.72 -7.24
CA ALA A 279 -9.92 16.74 -8.52
C ALA A 279 -9.61 15.49 -9.36
N CYS A 280 -8.36 14.99 -9.32
CA CYS A 280 -8.00 13.72 -9.95
C CYS A 280 -8.74 12.51 -9.34
N ALA A 281 -8.97 12.51 -8.04
CA ALA A 281 -9.70 11.45 -7.35
C ALA A 281 -11.21 11.50 -7.64
N GLU A 282 -11.75 12.69 -7.89
CA GLU A 282 -13.16 12.93 -8.21
C GLU A 282 -13.46 12.75 -9.72
N GLY A 283 -12.44 12.70 -10.57
CA GLY A 283 -12.56 12.50 -12.02
C GLY A 283 -12.51 13.79 -12.86
N ASP A 284 -12.36 14.95 -12.22
CA ASP A 284 -12.31 16.27 -12.86
C ASP A 284 -10.89 16.61 -13.34
N HIS A 285 -10.40 15.85 -14.32
CA HIS A 285 -9.00 15.92 -14.78
C HIS A 285 -8.63 17.24 -15.47
N GLY A 286 -9.59 17.90 -16.13
CA GLY A 286 -9.37 19.23 -16.75
C GLY A 286 -9.07 20.31 -15.70
N GLN A 287 -9.90 20.37 -14.64
CA GLN A 287 -9.69 21.29 -13.53
C GLN A 287 -8.37 21.00 -12.79
N ALA A 288 -8.00 19.71 -12.66
CA ALA A 288 -6.74 19.34 -12.05
C ALA A 288 -5.54 19.94 -12.80
N LEU A 289 -5.52 19.93 -14.14
CA LEU A 289 -4.43 20.50 -14.93
C LEU A 289 -4.31 22.02 -14.74
N GLU A 290 -5.42 22.76 -14.74
CA GLU A 290 -5.42 24.21 -14.50
C GLU A 290 -4.86 24.56 -13.12
N LEU A 291 -5.22 23.78 -12.10
CA LEU A 291 -4.70 23.94 -10.74
C LEU A 291 -3.20 23.62 -10.66
N LEU A 292 -2.72 22.63 -11.41
CA LEU A 292 -1.31 22.26 -11.47
C LEU A 292 -0.46 23.31 -12.18
N ASP A 293 -0.97 23.94 -13.24
CA ASP A 293 -0.28 25.05 -13.92
C ASP A 293 -0.09 26.23 -12.97
N ARG A 294 -1.14 26.59 -12.23
CA ARG A 294 -1.05 27.63 -11.20
C ARG A 294 -0.11 27.27 -10.05
N ALA A 295 -0.05 26.00 -9.67
CA ALA A 295 0.89 25.53 -8.64
C ALA A 295 2.34 25.60 -9.14
N GLN A 296 2.57 25.28 -10.42
CA GLN A 296 3.89 25.32 -11.06
C GLN A 296 4.48 26.74 -11.09
N ASP A 297 3.64 27.76 -11.34
CA ASP A 297 4.06 29.17 -11.36
C ASP A 297 4.59 29.66 -9.99
N LEU A 298 4.04 29.11 -8.90
CA LEU A 298 4.45 29.46 -7.54
C LEU A 298 5.71 28.72 -7.07
N GLY A 299 5.97 27.55 -7.67
CA GLY A 299 7.11 26.70 -7.33
C GLY A 299 7.03 26.08 -5.93
N GLY A 300 7.99 25.21 -5.62
CA GLY A 300 8.04 24.51 -4.34
C GLY A 300 9.33 23.74 -4.13
N ASP A 301 9.32 22.88 -3.11
CA ASP A 301 10.44 22.03 -2.75
C ASP A 301 10.59 20.80 -3.66
N GLU A 302 11.64 20.03 -3.46
CA GLU A 302 11.94 18.86 -4.28
C GLU A 302 10.80 17.80 -4.23
N GLU A 303 10.16 17.62 -3.07
CA GLU A 303 9.04 16.70 -2.89
C GLU A 303 7.77 17.22 -3.59
N PHE A 304 7.55 18.54 -3.56
CA PHE A 304 6.50 19.20 -4.34
C PHE A 304 6.65 18.90 -5.84
N TRP A 305 7.84 19.06 -6.42
CA TRP A 305 8.05 18.79 -7.85
C TRP A 305 7.77 17.33 -8.22
N TYR A 306 8.20 16.39 -7.38
CA TYR A 306 7.90 14.97 -7.58
C TYR A 306 6.39 14.68 -7.55
N LYS A 307 5.67 15.19 -6.53
CA LYS A 307 4.21 15.01 -6.41
C LYS A 307 3.44 15.74 -7.51
N LEU A 308 3.89 16.92 -7.92
CA LEU A 308 3.34 17.69 -9.04
C LEU A 308 3.43 16.89 -10.34
N THR A 309 4.62 16.35 -10.66
CA THR A 309 4.80 15.53 -11.87
C THR A 309 3.91 14.28 -11.84
N LEU A 310 3.84 13.56 -10.71
CA LEU A 310 2.98 12.37 -10.60
C LEU A 310 1.49 12.69 -10.77
N THR A 311 1.00 13.75 -10.12
CA THR A 311 -0.41 14.15 -10.19
C THR A 311 -0.76 14.64 -11.60
N ARG A 312 0.16 15.37 -12.25
CA ARG A 312 0.00 15.81 -13.64
C ARG A 312 -0.06 14.63 -14.60
N VAL A 313 0.82 13.65 -14.44
CA VAL A 313 0.80 12.40 -15.25
C VAL A 313 -0.51 11.66 -15.08
N GLN A 314 -1.02 11.54 -13.85
CA GLN A 314 -2.31 10.91 -13.59
C GLN A 314 -3.46 11.66 -14.30
N ALA A 315 -3.50 12.98 -14.22
CA ALA A 315 -4.51 13.80 -14.90
C ALA A 315 -4.42 13.70 -16.43
N THR A 316 -3.20 13.74 -17.00
CA THR A 316 -3.02 13.65 -18.46
C THR A 316 -3.31 12.26 -19.00
N ALA A 317 -2.95 11.20 -18.27
CA ALA A 317 -3.20 9.82 -18.69
C ALA A 317 -4.69 9.47 -18.68
N SER A 318 -5.45 10.05 -17.74
CA SER A 318 -6.89 9.80 -17.58
C SER A 318 -7.78 10.57 -18.56
N LEU A 319 -7.30 11.66 -19.15
CA LEU A 319 -8.03 12.38 -20.21
C LEU A 319 -8.14 11.59 -21.53
N GLY A 320 -7.28 10.57 -21.75
CA GLY A 320 -7.44 9.64 -22.86
C GLY A 320 -7.28 10.22 -24.27
N ASP A 321 -6.72 11.43 -24.41
CA ASP A 321 -6.41 12.04 -25.71
C ASP A 321 -5.53 11.12 -26.57
N GLN A 322 -5.68 11.19 -27.91
CA GLN A 322 -4.80 10.47 -28.85
C GLN A 322 -3.31 10.78 -28.67
N GLU A 323 -2.99 11.97 -28.14
CA GLU A 323 -1.62 12.43 -27.83
C GLU A 323 -1.27 12.32 -26.33
N ALA A 324 -2.15 11.76 -25.50
CA ALA A 324 -1.95 11.69 -24.04
C ALA A 324 -0.61 11.03 -23.69
N GLY A 325 -0.20 9.99 -24.43
CA GLY A 325 1.08 9.34 -24.22
C GLY A 325 2.30 10.23 -24.45
N ALA A 326 2.32 11.00 -25.54
CA ALA A 326 3.40 11.94 -25.83
C ALA A 326 3.44 13.09 -24.81
N LYS A 327 2.27 13.57 -24.38
CA LYS A 327 2.15 14.59 -23.33
C LYS A 327 2.66 14.07 -21.97
N VAL A 328 2.31 12.84 -21.60
CA VAL A 328 2.80 12.17 -20.38
C VAL A 328 4.32 12.02 -20.40
N ASP A 329 4.88 11.54 -21.51
CA ASP A 329 6.32 11.39 -21.69
C ASP A 329 7.05 12.73 -21.51
N LEU A 330 6.52 13.80 -22.12
CA LEU A 330 7.09 15.15 -22.00
C LEU A 330 7.04 15.67 -20.56
N VAL A 331 5.90 15.50 -19.87
CA VAL A 331 5.75 15.93 -18.47
C VAL A 331 6.75 15.22 -17.56
N ILE A 332 6.94 13.91 -17.74
CA ILE A 332 7.91 13.16 -16.92
C ILE A 332 9.34 13.58 -17.24
N GLN A 333 9.68 13.77 -18.51
CA GLN A 333 11.01 14.26 -18.89
C GLN A 333 11.33 15.62 -18.27
N GLN A 334 10.36 16.55 -18.28
CA GLN A 334 10.49 17.85 -17.63
C GLN A 334 10.71 17.69 -16.12
N GLY A 335 9.90 16.87 -15.44
CA GLY A 335 10.05 16.59 -14.01
C GLY A 335 11.43 15.99 -13.66
N CYS A 336 11.88 15.00 -14.43
CA CYS A 336 13.20 14.39 -14.26
C CYS A 336 14.33 15.41 -14.52
N ALA A 337 14.21 16.29 -15.51
CA ALA A 337 15.19 17.34 -15.78
C ALA A 337 15.33 18.31 -14.61
N VAL A 338 14.20 18.73 -14.02
CA VAL A 338 14.18 19.58 -12.82
C VAL A 338 14.88 18.87 -11.65
N LEU A 339 14.53 17.61 -11.35
CA LEU A 339 15.17 16.87 -10.25
C LEU A 339 16.67 16.61 -10.48
N ARG A 340 17.09 16.34 -11.72
CA ARG A 340 18.52 16.20 -12.08
C ARG A 340 19.29 17.51 -11.89
N SER A 341 18.67 18.65 -12.18
CA SER A 341 19.30 19.96 -11.95
C SER A 341 19.58 20.21 -10.46
N VAL A 342 18.68 19.75 -9.57
CA VAL A 342 18.84 19.86 -8.11
C VAL A 342 19.81 18.82 -7.56
N LEU A 343 19.89 17.64 -8.20
CA LEU A 343 20.84 16.58 -7.81
C LEU A 343 22.30 17.07 -7.80
N GLY A 344 22.69 17.88 -8.79
CA GLY A 344 24.03 18.46 -8.86
C GLY A 344 24.30 19.52 -7.77
N GLN A 345 23.26 20.14 -7.24
CA GLN A 345 23.37 21.23 -6.24
C GLN A 345 23.41 20.70 -4.80
N ARG A 346 22.81 19.53 -4.53
CA ARG A 346 22.64 19.00 -3.16
C ARG A 346 23.04 17.52 -3.04
N PRO A 347 24.35 17.22 -2.88
CA PRO A 347 24.82 15.83 -2.80
C PRO A 347 24.27 15.06 -1.60
N ASN A 348 23.99 15.74 -0.48
CA ASN A 348 23.43 15.11 0.72
C ASN A 348 22.01 14.55 0.52
N ARG A 349 21.30 15.00 -0.52
CA ARG A 349 19.95 14.50 -0.88
C ARG A 349 19.98 13.60 -2.10
N ALA A 350 21.17 13.29 -2.63
CA ALA A 350 21.33 12.46 -3.81
C ALA A 350 20.58 11.12 -3.80
N PRO A 351 20.59 10.31 -2.72
CA PRO A 351 19.88 9.02 -2.74
C PRO A 351 18.36 9.21 -2.90
N ARG A 352 17.78 10.21 -2.23
CA ARG A 352 16.35 10.51 -2.31
C ARG A 352 15.94 11.07 -3.67
N LEU A 353 16.75 11.95 -4.24
CA LEU A 353 16.52 12.49 -5.59
C LEU A 353 16.67 11.42 -6.67
N ARG A 354 17.66 10.52 -6.58
CA ARG A 354 17.81 9.38 -7.49
C ARG A 354 16.61 8.44 -7.42
N LEU A 355 16.12 8.15 -6.21
CA LEU A 355 14.91 7.35 -6.03
C LEU A 355 13.68 7.98 -6.68
N TRP A 356 13.47 9.29 -6.53
CA TRP A 356 12.37 9.97 -7.21
C TRP A 356 12.52 9.95 -8.74
N ILE A 357 13.73 10.14 -9.27
CA ILE A 357 14.00 10.03 -10.71
C ILE A 357 13.71 8.60 -11.19
N ALA A 358 14.22 7.57 -10.51
CA ALA A 358 13.97 6.16 -10.86
C ALA A 358 12.47 5.81 -10.81
N SER A 359 11.74 6.33 -9.82
CA SER A 359 10.29 6.18 -9.71
C SER A 359 9.54 6.84 -10.87
N LEU A 360 9.96 8.05 -11.29
CA LEU A 360 9.36 8.74 -12.44
C LEU A 360 9.67 8.04 -13.76
N GLU A 361 10.90 7.57 -13.98
CA GLU A 361 11.25 6.80 -15.19
C GLU A 361 10.51 5.44 -15.23
N THR A 362 10.31 4.80 -14.07
CA THR A 362 9.45 3.60 -13.96
C THR A 362 8.02 3.92 -14.38
N ARG A 363 7.46 5.03 -13.89
CA ARG A 363 6.11 5.46 -14.28
C ARG A 363 6.01 5.76 -15.78
N ARG A 364 7.02 6.42 -16.35
CA ARG A 364 7.10 6.72 -17.78
C ARG A 364 7.08 5.46 -18.63
N ALA A 365 7.94 4.50 -18.31
CA ALA A 365 7.99 3.23 -19.01
C ALA A 365 6.68 2.44 -18.87
N ALA A 366 6.06 2.44 -17.68
CA ALA A 366 4.78 1.77 -17.46
C ALA A 366 3.61 2.39 -18.27
N GLU A 367 3.58 3.72 -18.44
CA GLU A 367 2.59 4.37 -19.31
C GLU A 367 2.84 4.04 -20.78
N CYS A 368 4.11 4.03 -21.22
CA CYS A 368 4.48 3.61 -22.57
C CYS A 368 4.02 2.16 -22.86
N ILE A 369 4.24 1.24 -21.92
CA ILE A 369 3.78 -0.16 -22.03
C ILE A 369 2.26 -0.23 -22.07
N ARG A 370 1.54 0.50 -21.20
CA ARG A 370 0.07 0.50 -21.18
C ARG A 370 -0.54 0.96 -22.50
N LEU A 371 -0.03 2.05 -23.08
CA LEU A 371 -0.49 2.55 -24.37
C LEU A 371 -0.37 1.52 -25.49
N LEU A 372 0.75 0.77 -25.50
CA LEU A 372 0.99 -0.27 -26.50
C LEU A 372 0.24 -1.58 -26.19
N SER A 373 -0.10 -1.83 -24.93
CA SER A 373 -0.81 -3.04 -24.48
C SER A 373 -2.30 -3.04 -24.86
N HIS A 374 -2.94 -1.87 -24.98
CA HIS A 374 -4.37 -1.74 -25.29
C HIS A 374 -4.70 -1.89 -26.78
N ARG A 375 -3.72 -2.20 -27.62
CA ARG A 375 -3.91 -2.39 -29.05
C ARG A 375 -4.60 -3.73 -29.34
N GLY A 376 -5.54 -3.73 -30.28
CA GLY A 376 -6.32 -4.92 -30.63
C GLY A 376 -5.45 -6.04 -31.25
N PRO A 377 -5.87 -7.31 -31.13
CA PRO A 377 -5.18 -8.42 -31.76
C PRO A 377 -5.18 -8.25 -33.30
N GLY A 378 -3.99 -8.23 -33.91
CA GLY A 378 -3.81 -8.11 -35.36
C GLY A 378 -3.25 -6.77 -35.84
N GLU A 379 -3.18 -5.74 -34.99
CA GLU A 379 -2.48 -4.50 -35.31
C GLU A 379 -0.98 -4.63 -35.02
N THR A 380 -0.16 -4.52 -36.06
CA THR A 380 1.30 -4.60 -35.93
C THR A 380 1.87 -3.31 -35.36
N ILE A 381 2.78 -3.46 -34.41
CA ILE A 381 3.55 -2.35 -33.86
C ILE A 381 4.56 -1.89 -34.91
N SER A 382 4.69 -0.57 -35.11
CA SER A 382 5.69 -0.01 -36.01
C SER A 382 7.11 -0.24 -35.47
N ALA A 383 8.12 -0.33 -36.35
CA ALA A 383 9.52 -0.50 -35.91
C ALA A 383 9.99 0.56 -34.90
N GLY A 384 9.47 1.80 -35.02
CA GLY A 384 9.76 2.88 -34.07
C GLY A 384 9.09 2.71 -32.70
N GLU A 385 7.90 2.11 -32.64
CA GLU A 385 7.22 1.77 -31.39
C GLU A 385 7.87 0.57 -30.69
N ALA A 386 8.31 -0.44 -31.45
CA ALA A 386 9.06 -1.57 -30.92
C ALA A 386 10.37 -1.09 -30.28
N LEU A 387 11.09 -0.16 -30.93
CA LEU A 387 12.29 0.46 -30.37
C LEU A 387 11.98 1.24 -29.07
N ARG A 388 10.89 2.00 -29.02
CA ARG A 388 10.46 2.72 -27.80
C ARG A 388 10.16 1.75 -26.65
N LEU A 389 9.50 0.64 -26.94
CA LEU A 389 9.18 -0.39 -25.94
C LEU A 389 10.44 -1.08 -25.40
N THR A 390 11.40 -1.39 -26.27
CA THR A 390 12.71 -1.93 -25.85
C THR A 390 13.49 -0.93 -24.98
N GLN A 391 13.48 0.36 -25.34
CA GLN A 391 14.07 1.43 -24.52
C GLN A 391 13.38 1.55 -23.16
N ALA A 392 12.05 1.43 -23.11
CA ALA A 392 11.29 1.42 -21.87
C ALA A 392 11.68 0.22 -20.98
N CYS A 393 11.83 -0.98 -21.55
CA CYS A 393 12.30 -2.16 -20.82
C CYS A 393 13.72 -1.98 -20.26
N HIS A 394 14.63 -1.38 -21.02
CA HIS A 394 15.98 -1.04 -20.53
C HIS A 394 15.93 -0.03 -19.39
N ALA A 395 15.13 1.03 -19.50
CA ALA A 395 14.96 2.02 -18.44
C ALA A 395 14.40 1.39 -17.15
N LEU A 396 13.43 0.47 -17.25
CA LEU A 396 12.88 -0.27 -16.11
C LEU A 396 13.94 -1.14 -15.43
N ARG A 397 14.78 -1.83 -16.21
CA ARG A 397 15.89 -2.62 -15.68
C ARG A 397 16.88 -1.74 -14.90
N ASP A 398 17.20 -0.56 -15.41
CA ASP A 398 18.14 0.35 -14.76
C ASP A 398 17.50 0.97 -13.50
N ALA A 399 16.23 1.37 -13.54
CA ALA A 399 15.49 1.86 -12.38
C ALA A 399 15.34 0.80 -11.27
N ALA A 400 15.14 -0.48 -11.64
CA ALA A 400 15.09 -1.59 -10.68
C ALA A 400 16.44 -1.80 -9.98
N ARG A 401 17.55 -1.71 -10.73
CA ARG A 401 18.92 -1.80 -10.18
C ARG A 401 19.21 -0.65 -9.22
N GLU A 402 18.87 0.59 -9.60
CA GLU A 402 19.04 1.76 -8.74
C GLU A 402 18.23 1.63 -7.44
N SER A 403 16.96 1.20 -7.53
CA SER A 403 16.09 1.01 -6.37
C SER A 403 16.61 -0.08 -5.43
N THR A 404 17.14 -1.17 -5.98
CA THR A 404 17.75 -2.26 -5.21
C THR A 404 19.01 -1.80 -4.48
N GLN A 405 19.88 -1.02 -5.13
CA GLN A 405 21.08 -0.44 -4.51
C GLN A 405 20.75 0.52 -3.37
N LEU A 406 19.60 1.20 -3.43
CA LEU A 406 19.11 2.11 -2.39
C LEU A 406 18.31 1.39 -1.28
N GLY A 407 18.18 0.05 -1.34
CA GLY A 407 17.49 -0.75 -0.34
C GLY A 407 15.96 -0.72 -0.41
N GLN A 408 15.40 -0.24 -1.52
CA GLN A 408 13.98 0.04 -1.74
C GLN A 408 13.34 -1.08 -2.57
N GLU A 409 13.19 -2.23 -1.90
CA GLU A 409 12.81 -3.51 -2.53
C GLU A 409 11.41 -3.48 -3.17
N GLU A 410 10.43 -2.82 -2.56
CA GLU A 410 9.07 -2.75 -3.13
C GLU A 410 9.02 -1.96 -4.44
N GLN A 411 9.82 -0.89 -4.56
CA GLN A 411 9.92 -0.10 -5.79
C GLN A 411 10.65 -0.88 -6.89
N ALA A 412 11.70 -1.61 -6.52
CA ALA A 412 12.39 -2.52 -7.43
C ALA A 412 11.45 -3.64 -7.92
N ALA A 413 10.67 -4.26 -7.04
CA ALA A 413 9.70 -5.28 -7.39
C ALA A 413 8.63 -4.74 -8.37
N GLN A 414 8.13 -3.52 -8.17
CA GLN A 414 7.22 -2.89 -9.13
C GLN A 414 7.88 -2.66 -10.49
N ALA A 415 9.14 -2.20 -10.53
CA ALA A 415 9.85 -2.01 -11.79
C ALA A 415 10.07 -3.35 -12.55
N HIS A 416 10.36 -4.45 -11.83
CA HIS A 416 10.46 -5.78 -12.43
C HIS A 416 9.11 -6.31 -12.94
N LEU A 417 8.01 -6.02 -12.24
CA LEU A 417 6.65 -6.34 -12.72
C LEU A 417 6.36 -5.64 -14.05
N GLU A 418 6.56 -4.32 -14.12
CA GLU A 418 6.34 -3.56 -15.35
C GLU A 418 7.32 -3.99 -16.47
N HIS A 419 8.54 -4.40 -16.12
CA HIS A 419 9.48 -4.93 -17.12
C HIS A 419 8.98 -6.26 -17.71
N ALA A 420 8.44 -7.16 -16.88
CA ALA A 420 7.85 -8.41 -17.33
C ALA A 420 6.61 -8.17 -18.22
N THR A 421 5.77 -7.19 -17.90
CA THR A 421 4.62 -6.83 -18.76
C THR A 421 5.09 -6.26 -20.11
N GLY A 422 6.12 -5.41 -20.13
CA GLY A 422 6.74 -4.90 -21.35
C GLY A 422 7.31 -6.00 -22.26
N LEU A 423 8.03 -6.96 -21.67
CA LEU A 423 8.55 -8.13 -22.40
C LEU A 423 7.44 -9.00 -22.98
N ARG A 424 6.33 -9.17 -22.26
CA ARG A 424 5.15 -9.88 -22.78
C ARG A 424 4.52 -9.19 -23.98
N VAL A 425 4.52 -7.85 -24.01
CA VAL A 425 4.05 -7.09 -25.19
C VAL A 425 5.03 -7.26 -26.35
N LEU A 426 6.35 -7.22 -26.10
CA LEU A 426 7.35 -7.49 -27.14
C LEU A 426 7.19 -8.89 -27.75
N ALA A 427 6.95 -9.91 -26.91
CA ALA A 427 6.71 -11.28 -27.37
C ALA A 427 5.54 -11.38 -28.35
N ARG A 428 4.41 -10.71 -28.06
CA ARG A 428 3.21 -10.69 -28.94
C ARG A 428 3.45 -10.08 -30.32
N HIS A 429 4.52 -9.30 -30.47
CA HIS A 429 4.84 -8.57 -31.69
C HIS A 429 6.23 -8.95 -32.25
N ALA A 430 6.80 -10.07 -31.79
CA ALA A 430 8.09 -10.55 -32.26
C ALA A 430 8.03 -10.93 -33.75
N GLY A 431 9.13 -10.69 -34.47
CA GLY A 431 9.23 -11.03 -35.88
C GLY A 431 9.65 -12.47 -36.13
N SER A 432 10.15 -13.15 -35.09
CA SER A 432 10.62 -14.53 -35.14
C SER A 432 10.19 -15.31 -33.91
N ASP A 433 9.92 -16.61 -34.08
CA ASP A 433 9.55 -17.53 -33.01
C ASP A 433 10.62 -17.58 -31.91
N ASP A 434 11.90 -17.45 -32.27
CA ASP A 434 13.01 -17.41 -31.32
C ASP A 434 13.00 -16.15 -30.43
N GLU A 435 12.64 -15.00 -30.99
CA GLU A 435 12.51 -13.76 -30.21
C GLU A 435 11.29 -13.82 -29.29
N GLU A 436 10.18 -14.40 -29.75
CA GLU A 436 8.99 -14.62 -28.92
C GLU A 436 9.31 -15.49 -27.71
N LYS A 437 9.91 -16.67 -27.94
CA LYS A 437 10.32 -17.60 -26.88
C LYS A 437 11.28 -16.95 -25.88
N ARG A 438 12.29 -16.21 -26.36
CA ARG A 438 13.24 -15.47 -25.51
C ARG A 438 12.53 -14.44 -24.63
N HIS A 439 11.68 -13.60 -25.22
CA HIS A 439 10.96 -12.57 -24.48
C HIS A 439 10.01 -13.15 -23.44
N LEU A 440 9.36 -14.28 -23.74
CA LEU A 440 8.50 -14.99 -22.79
C LEU A 440 9.31 -15.58 -21.62
N LEU A 441 10.41 -16.27 -21.88
CA LEU A 441 11.28 -16.81 -20.81
C LEU A 441 11.87 -15.68 -19.95
N ASP A 442 12.38 -14.62 -20.57
CA ASP A 442 12.89 -13.45 -19.86
C ASP A 442 11.81 -12.80 -19.00
N SER A 443 10.57 -12.70 -19.49
CA SER A 443 9.45 -12.14 -18.73
C SER A 443 9.17 -12.92 -17.44
N VAL A 444 9.22 -14.26 -17.50
CA VAL A 444 9.04 -15.13 -16.32
C VAL A 444 10.19 -14.91 -15.34
N CYS A 445 11.44 -14.84 -15.81
CA CYS A 445 12.60 -14.56 -14.97
C CYS A 445 12.47 -13.21 -14.24
N ARG A 446 12.06 -12.14 -14.95
CA ARG A 446 11.84 -10.82 -14.33
C ARG A 446 10.73 -10.83 -13.29
N MET A 447 9.66 -11.57 -13.54
CA MET A 447 8.57 -11.70 -12.57
C MET A 447 9.00 -12.51 -11.33
N GLN A 448 9.83 -13.55 -11.48
CA GLN A 448 10.41 -14.26 -10.34
C GLN A 448 11.31 -13.35 -9.50
N GLU A 449 12.13 -12.51 -10.14
CA GLU A 449 12.91 -11.47 -9.45
C GLU A 449 11.98 -10.53 -8.65
N ALA A 450 10.86 -10.08 -9.24
CA ALA A 450 9.87 -9.24 -8.55
C ALA A 450 9.29 -9.92 -7.29
N VAL A 451 8.89 -11.19 -7.41
CA VAL A 451 8.36 -11.96 -6.27
C VAL A 451 9.43 -12.12 -5.18
N SER A 452 10.65 -12.50 -5.55
CA SER A 452 11.73 -12.67 -4.57
C SER A 452 12.06 -11.36 -3.84
N LEU A 453 12.16 -10.21 -4.52
CA LEU A 453 12.41 -8.92 -3.89
C LEU A 453 11.29 -8.55 -2.91
N GLN A 454 10.03 -8.80 -3.28
CA GLN A 454 8.90 -8.54 -2.39
C GLN A 454 8.86 -9.50 -1.19
N GLU A 455 9.31 -10.76 -1.36
CA GLU A 455 9.49 -11.70 -0.24
C GLU A 455 10.57 -11.23 0.73
N HIS A 456 11.70 -10.70 0.23
CA HIS A 456 12.73 -10.12 1.07
C HIS A 456 12.21 -8.90 1.86
N ALA A 457 11.42 -8.03 1.21
CA ALA A 457 10.80 -6.88 1.88
C ALA A 457 9.85 -7.32 3.00
N LEU A 458 9.05 -8.36 2.73
CA LEU A 458 8.17 -8.96 3.72
C LEU A 458 8.99 -9.55 4.87
N LEU A 459 9.93 -10.46 4.61
CA LEU A 459 10.78 -11.09 5.63
C LEU A 459 11.51 -10.05 6.48
N ARG A 460 11.99 -8.96 5.87
CA ARG A 460 12.57 -7.83 6.58
C ARG A 460 11.54 -7.22 7.53
N ALA A 461 10.34 -6.89 7.07
CA ALA A 461 9.28 -6.38 7.92
C ALA A 461 8.94 -7.33 9.10
N TRP A 462 8.92 -8.64 8.85
CA TRP A 462 8.68 -9.64 9.90
C TRP A 462 9.85 -9.78 10.88
N SER A 463 11.09 -9.58 10.45
CA SER A 463 12.27 -9.66 11.34
C SER A 463 12.25 -8.63 12.47
N TRP A 464 11.51 -7.53 12.29
CA TRP A 464 11.32 -6.48 13.29
C TRP A 464 10.03 -6.64 14.10
N ALA A 465 9.15 -7.57 13.73
CA ALA A 465 7.94 -7.86 14.48
C ALA A 465 8.26 -8.84 15.64
N PRO A 466 7.68 -8.65 16.84
CA PRO A 466 7.85 -9.60 17.92
C PRO A 466 7.30 -10.98 17.52
N SER A 467 8.00 -12.05 17.91
CA SER A 467 7.75 -13.45 17.51
C SER A 467 6.35 -14.01 17.85
N GLN A 468 5.48 -13.26 18.52
CA GLN A 468 4.08 -13.62 18.72
C GLN A 468 3.26 -13.09 17.55
N GLU A 469 2.95 -14.00 16.63
CA GLU A 469 2.06 -13.80 15.50
C GLU A 469 0.72 -13.25 15.98
N SER A 470 0.41 -11.99 15.65
CA SER A 470 -0.96 -11.50 15.69
C SER A 470 -1.64 -11.92 14.37
N PRO A 471 -2.60 -12.86 14.36
CA PRO A 471 -3.22 -13.40 13.14
C PRO A 471 -4.11 -12.40 12.36
N GLY A 472 -3.94 -11.10 12.58
CA GLY A 472 -4.79 -10.04 12.01
C GLY A 472 -4.06 -8.86 11.37
N VAL A 473 -2.71 -8.84 11.33
CA VAL A 473 -1.97 -7.75 10.67
C VAL A 473 -1.80 -8.07 9.18
N THR A 474 -2.65 -7.49 8.34
CA THR A 474 -2.46 -7.53 6.89
C THR A 474 -1.47 -6.44 6.50
N LEU A 475 -0.20 -6.82 6.29
CA LEU A 475 0.79 -5.87 5.78
C LEU A 475 0.47 -5.53 4.32
N VAL A 476 0.57 -4.26 3.95
CA VAL A 476 0.49 -3.81 2.54
C VAL A 476 1.46 -4.62 1.67
N SER A 477 2.65 -4.92 2.20
CA SER A 477 3.68 -5.72 1.53
C SER A 477 3.23 -7.17 1.27
N MET A 478 2.39 -7.75 2.12
CA MET A 478 1.80 -9.09 1.94
C MET A 478 0.77 -9.09 0.81
N ARG A 479 -0.14 -8.10 0.78
CA ARG A 479 -1.13 -7.95 -0.30
C ARG A 479 -0.45 -7.74 -1.66
N ARG A 480 0.63 -6.94 -1.69
CA ARG A 480 1.46 -6.78 -2.90
C ARG A 480 2.10 -8.09 -3.34
N LEU A 481 2.65 -8.86 -2.39
CA LEU A 481 3.22 -10.18 -2.69
C LEU A 481 2.19 -11.14 -3.27
N GLN A 482 0.98 -11.20 -2.71
CA GLN A 482 -0.11 -12.03 -3.24
C GLN A 482 -0.43 -11.68 -4.69
N ARG A 483 -0.57 -10.39 -5.01
CA ARG A 483 -0.81 -9.93 -6.39
C ARG A 483 0.32 -10.29 -7.34
N LEU A 484 1.58 -10.13 -6.91
CA LEU A 484 2.75 -10.52 -7.72
C LEU A 484 2.82 -12.03 -7.96
N ARG A 485 2.42 -12.84 -6.98
CA ARG A 485 2.35 -14.30 -7.12
C ARG A 485 1.26 -14.72 -8.09
N LEU A 486 0.10 -14.06 -8.05
CA LEU A 486 -0.98 -14.27 -9.02
C LEU A 486 -0.54 -13.88 -10.43
N SER A 487 0.09 -12.71 -10.61
CA SER A 487 0.59 -12.29 -11.93
C SER A 487 1.71 -13.20 -12.46
N LEU A 488 2.56 -13.75 -11.58
CA LEU A 488 3.54 -14.77 -11.96
C LEU A 488 2.85 -16.07 -12.40
N ALA A 489 1.86 -16.54 -11.66
CA ALA A 489 1.11 -17.74 -12.02
C ALA A 489 0.39 -17.57 -13.36
N GLU A 490 -0.27 -16.43 -13.61
CA GLU A 490 -0.88 -16.09 -14.89
C GLU A 490 0.14 -16.13 -16.05
N LEU A 491 1.32 -15.54 -15.85
CA LEU A 491 2.37 -15.51 -16.86
C LEU A 491 2.95 -16.91 -17.14
N CYS A 492 3.20 -17.70 -16.08
CA CYS A 492 3.62 -19.10 -16.23
C CYS A 492 2.56 -19.94 -16.95
N LEU A 493 1.27 -19.71 -16.70
CA LEU A 493 0.20 -20.43 -17.38
C LEU A 493 0.05 -20.01 -18.84
N ALA A 494 0.19 -18.72 -19.14
CA ALA A 494 0.16 -18.24 -20.53
C ALA A 494 1.34 -18.78 -21.36
N THR A 495 2.53 -18.85 -20.77
CA THR A 495 3.72 -19.44 -21.43
C THR A 495 3.59 -20.96 -21.61
N LEU A 496 3.00 -21.65 -20.63
CA LEU A 496 2.64 -23.07 -20.75
C LEU A 496 1.61 -23.36 -21.85
N GLU A 497 0.63 -22.48 -22.03
CA GLU A 497 -0.36 -22.61 -23.10
C GLU A 497 0.29 -22.48 -24.48
N GLN A 498 1.21 -21.53 -24.65
CA GLN A 498 2.01 -21.37 -25.88
C GLN A 498 2.84 -22.63 -26.17
N LEU A 499 3.59 -23.12 -25.16
CA LEU A 499 4.34 -24.38 -25.25
C LEU A 499 3.46 -25.56 -25.69
N HIS A 500 2.28 -25.70 -25.08
CA HIS A 500 1.37 -26.78 -25.41
C HIS A 500 0.78 -26.64 -26.82
N ALA A 501 0.44 -25.42 -27.24
CA ALA A 501 -0.05 -25.16 -28.59
C ALA A 501 1.01 -25.51 -29.64
N GLU A 502 2.27 -25.16 -29.41
CA GLU A 502 3.40 -25.56 -30.26
C GLU A 502 3.58 -27.08 -30.31
N GLU A 503 3.57 -27.76 -29.16
CA GLU A 503 3.66 -29.23 -29.08
C GLU A 503 2.52 -29.90 -29.86
N GLU A 504 1.29 -29.39 -29.76
CA GLU A 504 0.14 -29.90 -30.51
C GLU A 504 0.30 -29.65 -32.00
N VAL A 505 0.69 -28.45 -32.45
CA VAL A 505 0.92 -28.15 -33.88
C VAL A 505 2.00 -29.07 -34.46
N GLN A 506 3.12 -29.24 -33.75
CA GLN A 506 4.20 -30.15 -34.14
C GLN A 506 3.71 -31.60 -34.21
N ALA A 507 2.90 -32.04 -33.25
CA ALA A 507 2.34 -33.38 -33.26
C ALA A 507 1.36 -33.62 -34.40
N HIS A 508 0.51 -32.64 -34.73
CA HIS A 508 -0.39 -32.71 -35.88
C HIS A 508 0.40 -32.76 -37.20
N ALA A 509 1.42 -31.91 -37.34
CA ALA A 509 2.33 -31.96 -38.48
C ALA A 509 3.04 -33.31 -38.60
N ARG A 510 3.50 -33.88 -37.48
CA ARG A 510 4.15 -35.21 -37.45
C ARG A 510 3.19 -36.35 -37.77
N ARG A 511 1.90 -36.24 -37.40
CA ARG A 511 0.84 -37.20 -37.75
C ARG A 511 0.50 -37.17 -39.25
N ALA A 512 0.59 -36.01 -39.89
CA ALA A 512 0.36 -35.88 -41.34
C ALA A 512 1.46 -36.56 -42.19
N LYS A 513 2.65 -36.81 -41.61
CA LYS A 513 3.79 -37.44 -42.30
C LYS A 513 3.69 -38.96 -42.32
N THR A 514 4.15 -39.56 -43.41
CA THR A 514 4.27 -41.02 -43.56
C THR A 514 5.34 -41.59 -42.61
N SER A 515 5.29 -42.91 -42.34
CA SER A 515 6.26 -43.57 -41.46
C SER A 515 7.71 -43.46 -41.95
N ALA A 516 7.93 -43.50 -43.27
CA ALA A 516 9.24 -43.34 -43.87
C ALA A 516 9.79 -41.90 -43.71
N GLN A 517 8.92 -40.88 -43.86
CA GLN A 517 9.30 -39.48 -43.62
C GLN A 517 9.65 -39.23 -42.16
N ARG A 518 8.90 -39.81 -41.22
CA ARG A 518 9.21 -39.71 -39.78
C ARG A 518 10.55 -40.36 -39.45
N ALA A 519 10.83 -41.55 -39.99
CA ALA A 519 12.09 -42.24 -39.75
C ALA A 519 13.30 -41.49 -40.34
N LEU A 520 13.13 -40.88 -41.51
CA LEU A 520 14.16 -40.03 -42.12
C LEU A 520 14.39 -38.76 -41.29
N GLU A 521 13.33 -38.10 -40.84
CA GLU A 521 13.42 -36.95 -39.94
C GLU A 521 14.13 -37.33 -38.65
N ASP A 522 13.70 -38.37 -37.94
CA ASP A 522 14.34 -38.81 -36.69
C ASP A 522 15.83 -39.17 -36.88
N PHE A 523 16.23 -39.63 -38.07
CA PHE A 523 17.64 -39.90 -38.42
C PHE A 523 18.45 -38.64 -38.76
N THR A 524 17.80 -37.62 -39.34
CA THR A 524 18.43 -36.35 -39.73
C THR A 524 18.34 -35.28 -38.64
N CYS A 525 17.41 -35.40 -37.71
CA CYS A 525 17.20 -34.48 -36.59
C CYS A 525 18.45 -34.46 -35.73
N HIS A 526 19.05 -33.28 -35.61
CA HIS A 526 20.11 -33.05 -34.66
C HIS A 526 19.45 -32.93 -33.29
N THR A 527 19.93 -33.68 -32.29
CA THR A 527 19.59 -33.38 -30.90
C THR A 527 19.95 -31.92 -30.66
N PRO A 528 19.02 -31.08 -30.15
CA PRO A 528 19.29 -29.68 -29.93
C PRO A 528 20.57 -29.53 -29.11
N GLU A 529 21.45 -28.61 -29.54
CA GLU A 529 22.71 -28.37 -28.84
C GLU A 529 22.43 -28.04 -27.36
N PRO A 530 23.21 -28.58 -26.42
CA PRO A 530 23.03 -28.30 -25.01
C PRO A 530 23.12 -26.79 -24.74
N GLY A 531 22.04 -26.19 -24.23
CA GLY A 531 21.94 -24.74 -23.98
C GLY A 531 21.39 -23.92 -25.14
N CYS A 532 20.86 -24.53 -26.20
CA CYS A 532 20.11 -23.79 -27.21
C CYS A 532 18.72 -23.39 -26.67
N LEU A 533 18.18 -22.31 -27.23
CA LEU A 533 16.88 -21.77 -26.85
C LEU A 533 15.76 -22.81 -26.95
N ASP A 534 15.77 -23.65 -27.99
CA ASP A 534 14.74 -24.68 -28.18
C ASP A 534 14.78 -25.76 -27.09
N GLN A 535 15.97 -26.08 -26.56
CA GLN A 535 16.10 -27.00 -25.44
C GLN A 535 15.63 -26.35 -24.13
N GLU A 536 16.01 -25.10 -23.88
CA GLU A 536 15.55 -24.34 -22.71
C GLU A 536 14.02 -24.21 -22.73
N TRP A 537 13.44 -23.89 -23.88
CA TRP A 537 12.00 -23.81 -24.10
C TRP A 537 11.31 -25.15 -23.85
N ALA A 538 11.76 -26.23 -24.49
CA ALA A 538 11.17 -27.56 -24.32
C ALA A 538 11.28 -28.10 -22.88
N SER A 539 12.37 -27.79 -22.18
CA SER A 539 12.60 -28.21 -20.80
C SER A 539 11.91 -27.31 -19.75
N SER A 540 11.47 -26.11 -20.14
CA SER A 540 10.82 -25.15 -19.23
C SER A 540 9.42 -25.58 -18.75
N GLY A 541 8.70 -26.40 -19.52
CA GLY A 541 7.29 -26.76 -19.23
C GLY A 541 7.04 -27.32 -17.82
N PRO A 542 7.72 -28.40 -17.38
CA PRO A 542 7.56 -28.90 -16.01
C PRO A 542 7.89 -27.85 -14.93
N ALA A 543 8.94 -27.04 -15.16
CA ALA A 543 9.36 -26.01 -14.22
C ALA A 543 8.33 -24.89 -14.09
N LEU A 544 7.79 -24.39 -15.21
CA LEU A 544 6.75 -23.37 -15.23
C LEU A 544 5.49 -23.84 -14.50
N ALA A 545 5.09 -25.10 -14.67
CA ALA A 545 3.92 -25.65 -14.01
C ALA A 545 4.14 -25.81 -12.49
N GLN A 546 5.34 -26.24 -12.10
CA GLN A 546 5.71 -26.34 -10.69
C GLN A 546 5.76 -24.96 -10.01
N VAL A 547 6.34 -23.96 -10.68
CA VAL A 547 6.37 -22.58 -10.20
C VAL A 547 4.95 -22.05 -10.03
N ALA A 548 4.09 -22.18 -11.05
CA ALA A 548 2.69 -21.72 -10.99
C ALA A 548 1.94 -22.36 -9.81
N LEU A 549 2.00 -23.70 -9.67
CA LEU A 549 1.34 -24.40 -8.56
C LEU A 549 1.92 -24.00 -7.19
N GLY A 550 3.24 -23.85 -7.07
CA GLY A 550 3.88 -23.43 -5.84
C GLY A 550 3.43 -22.05 -5.38
N GLN A 551 3.35 -21.09 -6.30
CA GLN A 551 2.90 -19.73 -6.00
C GLN A 551 1.41 -19.68 -5.66
N LEU A 552 0.57 -20.42 -6.40
CA LEU A 552 -0.87 -20.52 -6.11
C LEU A 552 -1.14 -21.19 -4.76
N ALA A 553 -0.40 -22.24 -4.40
CA ALA A 553 -0.50 -22.88 -3.09
C ALA A 553 -0.11 -21.89 -1.97
N ALA A 554 0.95 -21.10 -2.17
CA ALA A 554 1.36 -20.08 -1.22
C ALA A 554 0.27 -19.01 -1.01
N VAL A 555 -0.36 -18.51 -2.09
CA VAL A 555 -1.48 -17.56 -1.99
C VAL A 555 -2.67 -18.20 -1.27
N HIS A 556 -3.03 -19.45 -1.61
CA HIS A 556 -4.15 -20.16 -0.98
C HIS A 556 -3.99 -20.30 0.54
N THR A 557 -2.78 -20.64 1.02
CA THR A 557 -2.50 -20.73 2.47
C THR A 557 -2.62 -19.37 3.17
N GLN A 558 -2.27 -18.28 2.50
CA GLN A 558 -2.34 -16.93 3.06
C GLN A 558 -3.77 -16.40 3.11
N CYS A 559 -4.58 -16.65 2.07
CA CYS A 559 -5.99 -16.27 2.04
C CYS A 559 -6.86 -17.05 3.04
N ALA A 560 -6.47 -18.28 3.40
CA ALA A 560 -7.21 -19.07 4.41
C ALA A 560 -7.11 -18.47 5.83
N GLY A 561 -6.07 -17.68 6.11
CA GLY A 561 -5.84 -17.05 7.42
C GLY A 561 -6.55 -15.70 7.60
N THR A 562 -6.79 -14.94 6.53
CA THR A 562 -7.38 -13.59 6.59
C THR A 562 -8.92 -13.63 6.57
N ARG A 563 -9.53 -13.87 7.74
CA ARG A 563 -11.00 -13.86 7.92
C ARG A 563 -11.66 -12.46 7.81
N ALA A 564 -10.90 -11.40 7.57
CA ALA A 564 -11.42 -10.02 7.52
C ALA A 564 -11.45 -9.46 6.09
N GLY A 565 -12.58 -9.65 5.41
CA GLY A 565 -13.22 -8.65 4.53
C GLY A 565 -12.58 -8.22 3.19
N GLY A 566 -11.35 -8.59 2.85
CA GLY A 566 -10.65 -7.96 1.69
C GLY A 566 -10.40 -8.81 0.43
N ASP A 567 -10.26 -10.12 0.54
CA ASP A 567 -9.49 -10.91 -0.45
C ASP A 567 -10.32 -11.89 -1.29
N GLY A 568 -11.65 -11.70 -1.37
CA GLY A 568 -12.54 -12.60 -2.14
C GLY A 568 -12.18 -12.70 -3.62
N ALA A 569 -11.70 -11.60 -4.22
CA ALA A 569 -11.30 -11.55 -5.63
C ALA A 569 -9.98 -12.27 -5.89
N ASP A 570 -8.95 -12.02 -5.09
CA ASP A 570 -7.65 -12.66 -5.22
C ASP A 570 -7.77 -14.18 -4.91
N GLY A 571 -8.63 -14.57 -3.96
CA GLY A 571 -8.96 -15.97 -3.68
C GLY A 571 -9.73 -16.66 -4.82
N ALA A 572 -10.68 -15.96 -5.46
CA ALA A 572 -11.40 -16.47 -6.62
C ALA A 572 -10.47 -16.65 -7.82
N LEU A 573 -9.62 -15.66 -8.09
CA LEU A 573 -8.60 -15.70 -9.14
C LEU A 573 -7.59 -16.83 -8.89
N CYS A 574 -7.09 -16.98 -7.65
CA CYS A 574 -6.21 -18.09 -7.27
C CYS A 574 -6.85 -19.45 -7.57
N SER A 575 -8.14 -19.62 -7.25
CA SER A 575 -8.88 -20.86 -7.49
C SER A 575 -9.10 -21.11 -8.99
N ALA A 576 -9.40 -20.06 -9.76
CA ALA A 576 -9.55 -20.11 -11.21
C ALA A 576 -8.25 -20.54 -11.91
N LEU A 577 -7.13 -19.90 -11.55
CA LEU A 577 -5.79 -20.22 -12.07
C LEU A 577 -5.33 -21.62 -11.66
N THR A 578 -5.66 -22.06 -10.44
CA THR A 578 -5.37 -23.43 -10.00
C THR A 578 -6.11 -24.45 -10.88
N GLY A 579 -7.40 -24.22 -11.15
CA GLY A 579 -8.18 -25.04 -12.07
C GLY A 579 -7.59 -25.08 -13.49
N LYS A 580 -7.15 -23.92 -13.99
CA LYS A 580 -6.45 -23.79 -15.29
C LYS A 580 -5.16 -24.60 -15.33
N CYS A 581 -4.30 -24.47 -14.31
CA CYS A 581 -3.04 -25.19 -14.21
C CYS A 581 -3.24 -26.72 -14.20
N LEU A 582 -4.16 -27.20 -13.37
CA LEU A 582 -4.46 -28.63 -13.28
C LEU A 582 -5.00 -29.17 -14.60
N ARG A 583 -5.81 -28.40 -15.33
CA ARG A 583 -6.31 -28.79 -16.66
C ARG A 583 -5.18 -28.95 -17.69
N LEU A 584 -4.24 -27.99 -17.76
CA LEU A 584 -3.09 -28.07 -18.66
C LEU A 584 -2.19 -29.28 -18.32
N LEU A 585 -1.98 -29.55 -17.04
CA LEU A 585 -1.24 -30.73 -16.58
C LEU A 585 -1.97 -32.05 -16.90
N ALA A 586 -3.30 -32.08 -16.81
CA ALA A 586 -4.09 -33.25 -17.13
C ALA A 586 -4.09 -33.55 -18.64
N ALA A 587 -4.12 -32.51 -19.49
CA ALA A 587 -3.97 -32.63 -20.93
C ALA A 587 -2.63 -33.29 -21.32
N ARG A 588 -1.54 -32.90 -20.65
CA ARG A 588 -0.21 -33.50 -20.86
C ARG A 588 -0.11 -34.97 -20.44
N LYS A 589 -0.85 -35.38 -19.41
CA LYS A 589 -0.93 -36.76 -18.92
C LYS A 589 -1.96 -37.61 -19.65
N HIS A 590 -2.67 -37.06 -20.64
CA HIS A 590 -3.71 -37.78 -21.36
C HIS A 590 -3.08 -38.89 -22.24
N PRO A 591 -3.64 -40.11 -22.27
CA PRO A 591 -3.06 -41.25 -23.01
C PRO A 591 -2.98 -41.07 -24.54
N LEU A 592 -3.59 -40.02 -25.09
CA LEU A 592 -3.49 -39.65 -26.50
C LEU A 592 -2.38 -38.61 -26.78
N HIS A 593 -1.67 -38.14 -25.74
CA HIS A 593 -0.63 -37.12 -25.86
C HIS A 593 0.50 -37.62 -26.77
N PRO A 594 1.03 -36.75 -27.66
CA PRO A 594 1.97 -37.15 -28.71
C PRO A 594 3.24 -37.85 -28.22
N SER A 595 3.74 -37.50 -27.03
CA SER A 595 4.98 -38.03 -26.45
C SER A 595 4.85 -39.39 -25.75
N ASP A 596 3.64 -39.87 -25.44
CA ASP A 596 3.42 -41.06 -24.59
C ASP A 596 3.01 -42.33 -25.37
N ARG A 597 3.00 -42.28 -26.71
CA ARG A 597 2.46 -43.38 -27.55
C ARG A 597 3.24 -44.70 -27.54
N TRP A 598 4.30 -44.82 -26.75
CA TRP A 598 5.15 -46.01 -26.67
C TRP A 598 5.35 -46.58 -25.25
N ASP A 599 4.63 -46.09 -24.25
CA ASP A 599 4.89 -46.45 -22.85
C ASP A 599 3.80 -47.42 -22.30
N PRO A 600 4.12 -48.69 -21.95
CA PRO A 600 3.15 -49.70 -21.51
C PRO A 600 2.48 -49.41 -20.14
N THR A 601 2.73 -48.23 -19.55
CA THR A 601 2.19 -47.77 -18.27
C THR A 601 0.86 -47.00 -18.38
N GLY A 602 0.25 -46.95 -19.58
CA GLY A 602 -0.90 -46.09 -19.92
C GLY A 602 -2.13 -46.17 -18.99
N GLN A 603 -2.39 -47.30 -18.33
CA GLN A 603 -3.51 -47.42 -17.38
C GLN A 603 -3.33 -46.58 -16.10
N ARG A 604 -2.10 -46.49 -15.55
CA ARG A 604 -1.81 -45.65 -14.36
C ARG A 604 -1.87 -44.15 -14.67
N LYS A 605 -1.48 -43.77 -15.89
CA LYS A 605 -1.53 -42.37 -16.36
C LYS A 605 -2.98 -41.90 -16.55
N HIS A 606 -3.88 -42.77 -17.04
CA HIS A 606 -5.31 -42.48 -17.17
C HIS A 606 -6.02 -42.25 -15.83
N THR A 607 -5.74 -43.05 -14.80
CA THR A 607 -6.33 -42.82 -13.46
C THR A 607 -5.84 -41.50 -12.86
N GLY A 608 -4.58 -41.14 -13.10
CA GLY A 608 -4.00 -39.86 -12.66
C GLY A 608 -4.59 -38.65 -13.39
N SER A 609 -4.82 -38.72 -14.70
CA SER A 609 -5.43 -37.60 -15.45
C SER A 609 -6.87 -37.35 -15.01
N VAL A 610 -7.68 -38.40 -14.82
CA VAL A 610 -9.07 -38.30 -14.33
C VAL A 610 -9.12 -37.66 -12.94
N GLN A 611 -8.19 -38.05 -12.05
CA GLN A 611 -8.09 -37.44 -10.71
C GLN A 611 -7.74 -35.94 -10.80
N VAL A 612 -6.78 -35.56 -11.62
CA VAL A 612 -6.39 -34.14 -11.80
C VAL A 612 -7.54 -33.32 -12.43
N PHE A 613 -8.30 -33.90 -13.37
CA PHE A 613 -9.51 -33.26 -13.92
C PHE A 613 -10.60 -33.03 -12.86
N SER A 614 -10.81 -33.98 -11.95
CA SER A 614 -11.77 -33.81 -10.85
C SER A 614 -11.36 -32.70 -9.87
N GLN A 615 -10.06 -32.55 -9.61
CA GLN A 615 -9.54 -31.45 -8.79
C GLN A 615 -9.66 -30.09 -9.50
N ALA A 616 -9.47 -30.07 -10.83
CA ALA A 616 -9.66 -28.87 -11.64
C ALA A 616 -11.13 -28.41 -11.65
N SER A 617 -12.09 -29.33 -11.74
CA SER A 617 -13.52 -28.99 -11.68
C SER A 617 -13.94 -28.52 -10.29
N GLU A 618 -13.38 -29.09 -9.23
CA GLU A 618 -13.61 -28.63 -7.85
C GLU A 618 -13.06 -27.22 -7.61
N ALA A 619 -11.85 -26.91 -8.10
CA ALA A 619 -11.26 -25.57 -8.01
C ALA A 619 -12.09 -24.52 -8.75
N LEU A 620 -12.63 -24.88 -9.92
CA LEU A 620 -13.52 -24.01 -10.71
C LEU A 620 -14.86 -23.77 -10.00
N ALA A 621 -15.44 -24.82 -9.39
CA ALA A 621 -16.66 -24.68 -8.59
C ALA A 621 -16.46 -23.74 -7.39
N ARG A 622 -15.31 -23.82 -6.71
CA ARG A 622 -14.95 -22.90 -5.62
C ARG A 622 -14.78 -21.45 -6.11
N ALA A 623 -14.13 -21.25 -7.26
CA ALA A 623 -14.00 -19.91 -7.87
C ALA A 623 -15.36 -19.29 -8.18
N ILE A 624 -16.29 -20.06 -8.77
CA ILE A 624 -17.66 -19.61 -9.04
C ILE A 624 -18.37 -19.25 -7.72
N GLY A 625 -18.25 -20.09 -6.69
CA GLY A 625 -18.83 -19.83 -5.38
C GLY A 625 -18.36 -18.50 -4.78
N LEU A 626 -17.05 -18.23 -4.83
CA LEU A 626 -16.47 -16.97 -4.33
C LEU A 626 -16.91 -15.75 -5.15
N CYS A 627 -16.97 -15.87 -6.48
CA CYS A 627 -17.46 -14.80 -7.35
C CYS A 627 -18.91 -14.42 -7.05
N LEU A 628 -19.77 -15.42 -6.82
CA LEU A 628 -21.18 -15.22 -6.48
C LEU A 628 -21.36 -14.61 -5.08
N GLN A 629 -20.57 -15.05 -4.10
CA GLN A 629 -20.63 -14.54 -2.72
C GLN A 629 -20.20 -13.07 -2.61
N HIS A 630 -19.25 -12.65 -3.43
CA HIS A 630 -18.66 -11.31 -3.38
C HIS A 630 -19.11 -10.36 -4.51
N GLY A 631 -20.07 -10.77 -5.34
CA GLY A 631 -20.58 -9.94 -6.44
C GLY A 631 -19.51 -9.56 -7.48
N LEU A 632 -18.56 -10.46 -7.74
CA LEU A 632 -17.41 -10.20 -8.60
C LEU A 632 -17.75 -10.40 -10.09
N HIS A 633 -17.06 -9.65 -10.95
CA HIS A 633 -17.29 -9.68 -12.39
C HIS A 633 -16.89 -11.04 -13.02
N SER A 634 -17.68 -11.52 -13.99
CA SER A 634 -17.49 -12.83 -14.63
C SER A 634 -16.18 -12.98 -15.41
N SER A 635 -15.47 -11.88 -15.68
CA SER A 635 -14.15 -11.89 -16.33
C SER A 635 -13.10 -12.67 -15.55
N ILE A 636 -13.21 -12.77 -14.22
CA ILE A 636 -12.32 -13.60 -13.38
C ILE A 636 -12.47 -15.09 -13.74
N LEU A 637 -13.68 -15.49 -14.16
CA LEU A 637 -13.98 -16.85 -14.60
C LEU A 637 -13.65 -17.08 -16.08
N ALA A 638 -13.46 -16.02 -16.88
CA ALA A 638 -13.09 -16.14 -18.28
C ALA A 638 -11.71 -16.82 -18.44
N GLU A 639 -10.80 -16.62 -17.48
CA GLU A 639 -9.51 -17.32 -17.45
C GLU A 639 -9.63 -18.82 -17.14
N ALA A 640 -10.72 -19.23 -16.48
CA ALA A 640 -11.03 -20.64 -16.20
C ALA A 640 -11.87 -21.29 -17.32
N SER A 641 -12.48 -20.48 -18.21
CA SER A 641 -13.29 -20.96 -19.33
C SER A 641 -12.41 -21.49 -20.47
N PRO A 642 -12.83 -22.55 -21.19
CA PRO A 642 -12.08 -23.03 -22.35
C PRO A 642 -12.08 -21.96 -23.44
N GLN A 643 -10.94 -21.30 -23.66
CA GLN A 643 -10.73 -20.58 -24.92
C GLN A 643 -10.63 -21.62 -26.03
N HIS A 644 -11.69 -21.73 -26.84
CA HIS A 644 -11.57 -22.33 -28.16
C HIS A 644 -10.61 -21.44 -28.96
N VAL A 645 -9.36 -21.85 -29.08
CA VAL A 645 -8.43 -21.31 -30.08
C VAL A 645 -9.11 -21.47 -31.44
N GLY A 646 -9.39 -20.34 -32.08
CA GLY A 646 -10.04 -20.28 -33.38
C GLY A 646 -9.19 -20.98 -34.43
N VAL A 647 -9.56 -22.22 -34.76
CA VAL A 647 -9.16 -22.86 -36.01
C VAL A 647 -10.30 -22.65 -36.98
N SER A 648 -9.99 -21.97 -38.08
CA SER A 648 -10.81 -21.78 -39.27
C SER A 648 -11.64 -23.04 -39.57
N ARG A 649 -12.97 -22.92 -39.56
CA ARG A 649 -13.89 -23.99 -40.00
C ARG A 649 -13.47 -24.50 -41.39
N PRO A 650 -13.20 -25.80 -41.58
CA PRO A 650 -13.45 -26.44 -42.85
C PRO A 650 -14.92 -26.89 -42.90
N THR A 651 -15.60 -26.50 -43.96
CA THR A 651 -16.95 -26.93 -44.33
C THR A 651 -17.01 -28.44 -44.54
N GLY A 652 -17.86 -29.17 -43.80
CA GLY A 652 -18.17 -30.59 -44.03
C GLY A 652 -18.96 -31.22 -42.85
N PRO A 653 -19.88 -32.18 -43.09
CA PRO A 653 -21.13 -32.26 -42.34
C PRO A 653 -21.06 -33.05 -41.02
N SER A 654 -21.78 -32.49 -40.04
CA SER A 654 -22.50 -33.10 -38.91
C SER A 654 -22.27 -34.59 -38.61
N HIS A 655 -21.68 -34.87 -37.44
CA HIS A 655 -22.13 -35.97 -36.59
C HIS A 655 -22.09 -35.55 -35.12
N ASP A 656 -23.22 -35.78 -34.46
CA ASP A 656 -23.61 -35.33 -33.13
C ASP A 656 -22.66 -35.75 -32.01
N TRP A 657 -22.31 -34.80 -31.15
CA TRP A 657 -21.94 -35.05 -29.76
C TRP A 657 -22.82 -34.17 -28.88
N SER A 658 -23.90 -34.76 -28.36
CA SER A 658 -24.81 -34.12 -27.41
C SER A 658 -24.13 -33.92 -26.05
N ILE A 659 -24.11 -32.69 -25.57
CA ILE A 659 -23.78 -32.33 -24.18
C ILE A 659 -25.08 -32.50 -23.35
N PRO A 660 -25.07 -33.18 -22.19
CA PRO A 660 -26.24 -33.20 -21.32
C PRO A 660 -26.40 -31.83 -20.65
N SER A 661 -27.49 -31.14 -20.99
CA SER A 661 -27.96 -29.91 -20.38
C SER A 661 -28.44 -30.15 -18.95
N ALA A 662 -27.74 -29.62 -17.95
CA ALA A 662 -28.25 -29.45 -16.60
C ALA A 662 -27.67 -28.16 -15.99
N LEU A 663 -28.26 -27.02 -16.37
CA LEU A 663 -28.19 -25.77 -15.62
C LEU A 663 -29.55 -25.61 -14.92
N PRO A 664 -29.62 -25.30 -13.62
CA PRO A 664 -30.88 -24.90 -12.99
C PRO A 664 -31.21 -23.46 -13.38
N GLU A 665 -32.45 -23.25 -13.85
CA GLU A 665 -32.99 -21.97 -14.27
C GLU A 665 -33.01 -20.93 -13.13
N LEU A 666 -32.49 -19.74 -13.40
CA LEU A 666 -32.64 -18.54 -12.55
C LEU A 666 -34.00 -17.86 -12.87
N PRO A 667 -34.75 -17.35 -11.87
CA PRO A 667 -36.00 -16.66 -12.12
C PRO A 667 -35.76 -15.24 -12.65
N GLN A 668 -36.29 -14.95 -13.83
CA GLN A 668 -36.34 -13.60 -14.42
C GLN A 668 -37.31 -12.72 -13.62
N GLN A 669 -36.81 -11.73 -12.88
CA GLN A 669 -37.61 -10.56 -12.51
C GLN A 669 -37.55 -9.53 -13.63
N ARG A 670 -38.70 -9.31 -14.28
CA ARG A 670 -38.95 -8.21 -15.22
C ARG A 670 -39.09 -6.90 -14.44
N CYS A 671 -38.21 -5.94 -14.70
CA CYS A 671 -38.49 -4.54 -14.43
C CYS A 671 -39.12 -3.93 -15.70
N HIS A 672 -40.33 -3.39 -15.55
CA HIS A 672 -40.96 -2.47 -16.51
C HIS A 672 -40.96 -1.07 -15.88
N GLY A 673 -40.67 -0.06 -16.72
CA GLY A 673 -41.13 1.33 -16.55
C GLY A 673 -40.28 2.19 -15.63
#